data_AF-A0A364LBY3-F1
#
_entry.id   AF-A0A364LBY3-F1
#
_cell.length_a   1.000
_cell.length_b   1.000
_cell.length_c   1.000
_cell.angle_alpha   90.00
_cell.angle_beta   90.00
_cell.angle_gamma   90.00
#
_symmetry.space_group_name_H-M   'P 1'
#
loop_
_entity.id
_entity.type
_entity.pdbx_description
1 polymer ?
#
loop_
_entity_poly.entity_id
_entity_poly.type
_entity_poly.pdbx_seq_one_letter_code
_entity_poly.pdbx_strand_id
1 'polypeptide(L)'
;MSINIVKDPSDARVDIVLVPGLKVDQKDWTSADSSIFWPEKLLATQIPKARILVFEYDEDPTLDVFWNKRDLISSNSDDLVNSLLDERRAEKAERPLIFIAHCLGGLVVENPRIIQALMRASKNEKKRQLVTCAAGLVLLGTPHYQHGTLSEAKKYFQLAQKDVPSDADLQALSKHVLAIPEAFAQFIQANPVNVESFYEGSPVSINNDQGDEIEVVEEAVAKLPGDSSDPTMLKGNHHQMSRFGSEKDKDFKNVSRVLVDWVDDLPEPEEKDLAQLWQAAIQDYEKTTGKSLLLARQFGSTEEVMGATEELSNKFKNFRDDKSKVSKVRTAFKNNLWLIQTVVNTIQTVGNAASAFPPAMPASLIFSAFGQVMQSFADVSADYDKIMGFFEFTHRFWDRLSIIDQKLPDLPQFQRCVSRVFSSILKICAIAQKYSTEKRMKKWFDNLLSGSDGELTGATTVLEEAINELSQAVGLTTLRTVQILDEVVQSMNGNIQFLVSNANLIDERTRSIESNTNTIIEQNQDLALKQNNMTNMQQETLQEMAQQSRMLDSIVGYFGSIQMSQNFGRKSFQDSILKLGVVRLRLTRWSQAVGLKDLNNVQTLRHVKISDEDLPMVKELLGRIMESFDDAERTSSRIKKRNPSLSSGGVLDPAKELDEAAASLHQKMDTIVKTRQGKEEQSEDEQTELILYEDKNFTRLIEDISDSVNDLVNLFPAVEEMQQKLCDEEVSEMNKAENALSLLKEAADGQDNMLSKTVIKVIESTTTYNNSVVFQGTNSGDFFSIGRNIIAHLYNHYPNLAAECERINYSGLIAYHKLNGERISGPEAVPIGKPTMTLNDGSEKFIPFNRHHRPKFVAALLAQVRNLGIEVIFGAKVVDYFEDLDRQKAGVVLESGAKMEADVVVAADGIGTKSNKLVNPGEDDKAYSSGMSIFRTSFPVELALADPEVRDRWPLLDGDVPCLEIWGGDNMSFFVQRYSDIMCWLMTHKSTGKGLESWSQPIPLSTVLNLTSTIPNFPDVANRLIQSTPVDGIIDWEIMWRDPRSNWVSPGGGRVVQVGDSAHTFLPSSGSGATQAMEDAISLATCLQIGGKGNVSIATRVHNKLRFERVSCVQLSGFMNHQKQSNPVYSADSEDEESFKISLGDWMVMYDSEKYTYAHYGEVLNHLISGAPFEATNIPRGYTYKPWTIKELLGKINRGEKIHFEGDWS
;
A
#
# COMPACT_ATOMS: atom_id res chain seq x y z
N MET A 1 -10.67 16.54 18.06
CA MET A 1 -11.25 17.64 17.26
C MET A 1 -12.74 17.42 16.98
N SER A 2 -13.55 18.47 17.08
CA SER A 2 -15.01 18.38 16.96
C SER A 2 -15.63 19.63 16.36
N ILE A 3 -16.75 19.45 15.64
CA ILE A 3 -17.63 20.56 15.24
C ILE A 3 -18.65 20.79 16.34
N ASN A 4 -18.77 22.03 16.78
CA ASN A 4 -19.75 22.47 17.74
C ASN A 4 -20.93 23.13 17.04
N ILE A 5 -22.15 22.66 17.30
CA ILE A 5 -23.38 23.21 16.72
C ILE A 5 -23.85 24.36 17.61
N VAL A 6 -23.71 25.59 17.12
CA VAL A 6 -24.14 26.80 17.82
C VAL A 6 -25.65 27.02 17.68
N LYS A 7 -26.20 26.75 16.49
CA LYS A 7 -27.62 26.93 16.17
C LYS A 7 -28.07 25.89 15.14
N ASP A 8 -29.18 25.21 15.38
CA ASP A 8 -29.79 24.26 14.43
C ASP A 8 -31.31 24.47 14.36
N PRO A 9 -31.79 25.42 13.54
CA PRO A 9 -33.22 25.59 13.27
C PRO A 9 -33.78 24.37 12.55
N SER A 10 -34.98 23.91 12.92
CA SER A 10 -35.62 22.76 12.25
C SER A 10 -35.92 23.00 10.77
N ASP A 11 -36.06 24.26 10.36
CA ASP A 11 -36.30 24.71 8.98
C ASP A 11 -35.03 25.28 8.32
N ALA A 12 -33.84 24.87 8.79
CA ALA A 12 -32.57 25.34 8.25
C ALA A 12 -32.39 24.99 6.77
N ARG A 13 -31.98 26.00 5.99
CA ARG A 13 -31.76 25.92 4.53
C ARG A 13 -30.30 25.93 4.12
N VAL A 14 -29.40 26.39 4.99
CA VAL A 14 -27.97 26.56 4.72
C VAL A 14 -27.18 26.19 5.97
N ASP A 15 -26.01 25.59 5.79
CA ASP A 15 -25.04 25.40 6.87
C ASP A 15 -23.94 26.45 6.75
N ILE A 16 -23.68 27.20 7.82
CA ILE A 16 -22.60 28.17 7.93
C ILE A 16 -21.56 27.64 8.92
N VAL A 17 -20.33 27.45 8.47
CA VAL A 17 -19.24 26.87 9.26
C VAL A 17 -18.17 27.92 9.53
N LEU A 18 -17.93 28.21 10.80
CA LEU A 18 -16.88 29.13 11.23
C LEU A 18 -15.60 28.36 11.56
N VAL A 19 -14.48 28.81 10.99
CA VAL A 19 -13.15 28.19 11.12
C VAL A 19 -12.17 29.21 11.71
N PRO A 20 -11.73 29.06 12.97
CA PRO A 20 -10.90 30.05 13.66
C PRO A 20 -9.45 30.05 13.14
N GLY A 21 -8.64 31.00 13.64
CA GLY A 21 -7.20 31.06 13.36
C GLY A 21 -6.38 30.04 14.18
N LEU A 22 -5.12 30.39 14.48
CA LEU A 22 -4.14 29.52 15.16
C LEU A 22 -4.51 29.08 16.59
N LYS A 23 -5.29 29.89 17.33
CA LYS A 23 -5.62 29.62 18.73
C LYS A 23 -7.08 29.21 18.87
N VAL A 24 -7.30 28.07 19.50
CA VAL A 24 -8.63 27.50 19.72
C VAL A 24 -9.28 28.20 20.89
N ASP A 25 -10.18 29.15 20.61
CA ASP A 25 -11.11 29.63 21.62
C ASP A 25 -12.35 30.27 20.96
N GLN A 26 -13.52 30.06 21.56
CA GLN A 26 -14.75 30.81 21.27
C GLN A 26 -14.52 32.33 21.31
N LYS A 27 -13.47 32.78 22.00
CA LYS A 27 -13.01 34.18 22.04
C LYS A 27 -12.71 34.79 20.68
N ASP A 28 -12.28 34.03 19.67
CA ASP A 28 -12.01 34.57 18.34
C ASP A 28 -13.27 35.07 17.62
N TRP A 29 -14.44 34.60 18.07
CA TRP A 29 -15.74 35.04 17.59
C TRP A 29 -16.53 35.81 18.65
N THR A 30 -15.87 36.24 19.73
CA THR A 30 -16.50 36.96 20.84
C THR A 30 -15.94 38.37 20.93
N SER A 31 -16.82 39.37 20.96
CA SER A 31 -16.39 40.76 21.14
C SER A 31 -15.65 40.94 22.46
N ALA A 32 -14.47 41.59 22.40
CA ALA A 32 -13.68 41.88 23.59
C ALA A 32 -14.41 42.82 24.57
N ASP A 33 -15.18 43.78 24.06
CA ASP A 33 -15.78 44.84 24.87
C ASP A 33 -17.16 44.45 25.43
N SER A 34 -17.97 43.73 24.65
CA SER A 34 -19.33 43.36 25.03
C SER A 34 -19.47 41.89 25.48
N SER A 35 -18.42 41.08 25.32
CA SER A 35 -18.45 39.63 25.56
C SER A 35 -19.55 38.90 24.77
N ILE A 36 -19.97 39.46 23.63
CA ILE A 36 -20.99 38.88 22.77
C ILE A 36 -20.35 37.89 21.80
N PHE A 37 -20.76 36.63 21.89
CA PHE A 37 -20.47 35.61 20.88
C PHE A 37 -21.41 35.82 19.68
N TRP A 38 -20.92 36.51 18.65
CA TRP A 38 -21.75 37.00 17.56
C TRP A 38 -22.34 35.92 16.63
N PRO A 39 -21.74 34.73 16.45
CA PRO A 39 -22.37 33.68 15.64
C PRO A 39 -23.75 33.27 16.19
N GLU A 40 -23.89 33.20 17.51
CA GLU A 40 -25.17 32.87 18.15
C GLU A 40 -26.10 34.08 18.29
N LYS A 41 -25.56 35.26 18.67
CA LYS A 41 -26.40 36.41 19.05
C LYS A 41 -26.75 37.35 17.90
N LEU A 42 -25.86 37.50 16.91
CA LEU A 42 -26.03 38.43 15.81
C LEU A 42 -26.33 37.69 14.49
N LEU A 43 -25.48 36.73 14.12
CA LEU A 43 -25.62 36.02 12.84
C LEU A 43 -26.90 35.17 12.78
N ALA A 44 -27.21 34.44 13.86
CA ALA A 44 -28.45 33.65 13.94
C ALA A 44 -29.72 34.52 13.85
N THR A 45 -29.64 35.80 14.23
CA THR A 45 -30.75 36.76 14.09
C THR A 45 -30.85 37.27 12.66
N GLN A 46 -29.71 37.52 12.01
CA GLN A 46 -29.65 38.04 10.64
C GLN A 46 -30.03 36.98 9.59
N ILE A 47 -29.69 35.70 9.83
CA ILE A 47 -30.01 34.57 8.95
C ILE A 47 -30.71 33.48 9.78
N PRO A 48 -32.01 33.64 10.12
CA PRO A 48 -32.73 32.75 11.03
C PRO A 48 -32.81 31.28 10.57
N LYS A 49 -32.67 31.05 9.25
CA LYS A 49 -32.72 29.73 8.61
C LYS A 49 -31.33 29.14 8.35
N ALA A 50 -30.28 29.67 8.97
CA ALA A 50 -28.95 29.06 8.93
C ALA A 50 -28.74 28.12 10.12
N ARG A 51 -28.21 26.91 9.84
CA ARG A 51 -27.54 26.09 10.86
C ARG A 51 -26.11 26.62 10.99
N ILE A 52 -25.71 26.97 12.20
CA ILE A 52 -24.42 27.60 12.47
C ILE A 52 -23.54 26.62 13.23
N LEU A 53 -22.35 26.36 12.69
CA LEU A 53 -21.38 25.40 13.18
C LEU A 53 -20.03 26.10 13.41
N VAL A 54 -19.29 25.68 14.42
CA VAL A 54 -17.93 26.19 14.72
C VAL A 54 -16.97 25.01 14.77
N PHE A 55 -15.86 25.11 14.06
CA PHE A 55 -14.79 24.11 14.09
C PHE A 55 -13.75 24.44 15.17
N GLU A 56 -13.31 23.43 15.92
CA GLU A 56 -12.33 23.57 17.01
C GLU A 56 -11.13 22.63 16.76
N TYR A 57 -9.91 23.20 16.69
CA TYR A 57 -8.66 22.43 16.59
C TYR A 57 -8.27 21.80 17.95
N ASP A 58 -7.38 20.82 17.96
CA ASP A 58 -6.74 20.31 19.19
C ASP A 58 -5.50 21.15 19.57
N GLU A 59 -5.13 21.12 20.85
CA GLU A 59 -4.15 21.95 21.59
C GLU A 59 -3.05 22.74 20.80
N ASP A 60 -3.00 24.04 21.12
CA ASP A 60 -2.04 25.13 20.76
C ASP A 60 -0.89 24.78 19.78
N PRO A 61 -1.13 24.79 18.46
CA PRO A 61 -0.05 24.69 17.50
C PRO A 61 0.77 25.98 17.56
N THR A 62 1.92 25.93 18.26
CA THR A 62 2.90 27.03 18.21
C THR A 62 3.21 27.38 16.76
N LEU A 63 3.45 28.67 16.48
CA LEU A 63 3.75 29.14 15.11
C LEU A 63 4.89 28.33 14.46
N ASP A 64 5.85 27.90 15.27
CA ASP A 64 6.97 27.05 14.86
C ASP A 64 6.51 25.69 14.30
N VAL A 65 5.42 25.11 14.82
CA VAL A 65 4.82 23.87 14.34
C VAL A 65 4.06 24.11 13.03
N PHE A 66 3.40 25.26 12.88
CA PHE A 66 2.72 25.62 11.62
C PHE A 66 3.68 25.70 10.43
N TRP A 67 4.88 26.26 10.63
CA TRP A 67 5.89 26.40 9.57
C TRP A 67 6.79 25.16 9.41
N ASN A 68 7.05 24.39 10.48
CA ASN A 68 7.98 23.25 10.43
C ASN A 68 7.32 21.87 10.27
N LYS A 69 6.07 21.66 10.73
CA LYS A 69 5.36 20.39 10.49
C LYS A 69 4.65 20.46 9.14
N ARG A 70 5.23 19.76 8.17
CA ARG A 70 4.73 19.54 6.81
C ARG A 70 3.25 19.12 6.71
N ASP A 71 2.67 18.59 7.78
CA ASP A 71 1.34 17.98 7.81
C ASP A 71 0.28 18.69 8.66
N LEU A 72 0.55 19.83 9.34
CA LEU A 72 -0.45 20.41 10.27
C LEU A 72 -1.68 20.98 9.55
N ILE A 73 -1.50 21.87 8.56
CA ILE A 73 -2.62 22.43 7.78
C ILE A 73 -3.41 21.29 7.14
N SER A 74 -2.70 20.32 6.57
CA SER A 74 -3.28 19.14 5.93
C SER A 74 -4.07 18.25 6.89
N SER A 75 -3.56 17.99 8.11
CA SER A 75 -4.27 17.21 9.14
C SER A 75 -5.54 17.92 9.59
N ASN A 76 -5.43 19.22 9.88
CA ASN A 76 -6.56 20.04 10.29
C ASN A 76 -7.64 20.12 9.19
N SER A 77 -7.23 20.16 7.93
CA SER A 77 -8.11 20.08 6.77
C SER A 77 -8.85 18.73 6.71
N ASP A 78 -8.15 17.62 6.93
CA ASP A 78 -8.74 16.28 6.95
C ASP A 78 -9.75 16.15 8.11
N ASP A 79 -9.43 16.69 9.28
CA ASP A 79 -10.29 16.66 10.47
C ASP A 79 -11.56 17.50 10.30
N LEU A 80 -11.45 18.69 9.67
CA LEU A 80 -12.61 19.52 9.31
C LEU A 80 -13.56 18.75 8.38
N VAL A 81 -13.02 18.15 7.32
CA VAL A 81 -13.82 17.37 6.35
C VAL A 81 -14.49 16.18 7.04
N ASN A 82 -13.75 15.41 7.83
CA ASN A 82 -14.30 14.22 8.49
C ASN A 82 -15.39 14.60 9.49
N SER A 83 -15.19 15.66 10.27
CA SER A 83 -16.19 16.16 11.22
C SER A 83 -17.46 16.64 10.53
N LEU A 84 -17.34 17.35 9.39
CA LEU A 84 -18.50 17.79 8.60
C LEU A 84 -19.29 16.61 8.03
N LEU A 85 -18.60 15.56 7.56
CA LEU A 85 -19.24 14.35 7.05
C LEU A 85 -20.03 13.60 8.12
N ASP A 86 -19.55 13.63 9.36
CA ASP A 86 -20.25 13.02 10.48
C ASP A 86 -21.51 13.81 10.88
N GLU A 87 -21.43 15.15 10.82
CA GLU A 87 -22.53 16.05 11.19
C GLU A 87 -23.61 16.25 10.11
N ARG A 88 -23.30 15.96 8.84
CA ARG A 88 -24.19 16.17 7.69
C ARG A 88 -24.76 14.87 7.10
N ARG A 89 -25.23 13.96 7.95
CA ARG A 89 -25.88 12.70 7.51
C ARG A 89 -27.38 12.92 7.16
N ALA A 90 -27.91 12.13 6.23
CA ALA A 90 -29.33 12.09 5.81
C ALA A 90 -29.85 13.41 5.19
N GLU A 91 -31.05 13.89 5.57
CA GLU A 91 -31.74 15.09 5.02
C GLU A 91 -30.92 16.40 5.06
N LYS A 92 -29.78 16.40 5.77
CA LYS A 92 -28.85 17.53 5.88
C LYS A 92 -27.71 17.51 4.83
N ALA A 93 -27.54 16.41 4.10
CA ALA A 93 -26.37 16.17 3.24
C ALA A 93 -26.29 17.12 2.03
N GLU A 94 -27.44 17.58 1.51
CA GLU A 94 -27.55 18.38 0.28
C GLU A 94 -27.69 19.89 0.52
N ARG A 95 -27.65 20.35 1.78
CA ARG A 95 -27.83 21.79 2.10
C ARG A 95 -26.63 22.61 1.64
N PRO A 96 -26.82 23.77 0.99
CA PRO A 96 -25.71 24.69 0.70
C PRO A 96 -24.82 24.96 1.92
N LEU A 97 -23.52 25.06 1.69
CA LEU A 97 -22.46 25.17 2.69
C LEU A 97 -21.67 26.45 2.47
N ILE A 98 -21.60 27.29 3.50
CA ILE A 98 -20.83 28.54 3.47
C ILE A 98 -19.79 28.49 4.58
N PHE A 99 -18.54 28.79 4.26
CA PHE A 99 -17.45 28.87 5.23
C PHE A 99 -17.14 30.33 5.59
N ILE A 100 -16.87 30.59 6.87
CA ILE A 100 -16.31 31.85 7.36
C ILE A 100 -15.00 31.49 8.07
N ALA A 101 -13.88 31.84 7.47
CA ALA A 101 -12.56 31.50 8.00
C ALA A 101 -11.77 32.75 8.39
N HIS A 102 -11.04 32.68 9.51
CA HIS A 102 -10.19 33.77 9.99
C HIS A 102 -8.72 33.36 9.97
N CYS A 103 -7.83 34.29 9.61
CA CYS A 103 -6.38 34.11 9.72
C CYS A 103 -5.90 32.83 8.98
N LEU A 104 -5.04 32.03 9.60
CA LEU A 104 -4.53 30.77 9.02
C LEU A 104 -5.61 29.68 8.90
N GLY A 105 -6.79 29.86 9.51
CA GLY A 105 -7.94 29.00 9.28
C GLY A 105 -8.42 29.03 7.83
N GLY A 106 -8.21 30.14 7.12
CA GLY A 106 -8.48 30.23 5.69
C GLY A 106 -7.63 29.25 4.89
N LEU A 107 -6.33 29.11 5.21
CA LEU A 107 -5.45 28.14 4.55
C LEU A 107 -5.85 26.69 4.82
N VAL A 108 -6.52 26.41 5.95
CA VAL A 108 -7.09 25.09 6.23
C VAL A 108 -8.26 24.80 5.29
N VAL A 109 -9.12 25.78 5.01
CA VAL A 109 -10.26 25.63 4.09
C VAL A 109 -9.81 25.60 2.63
N GLU A 110 -8.79 26.39 2.27
CA GLU A 110 -8.22 26.48 0.92
C GLU A 110 -7.30 25.32 0.53
N ASN A 111 -6.92 24.46 1.49
CA ASN A 111 -5.86 23.47 1.28
C ASN A 111 -6.14 22.54 0.07
N PRO A 112 -5.13 22.33 -0.82
CA PRO A 112 -5.22 21.44 -1.98
C PRO A 112 -5.61 20.01 -1.67
N ARG A 113 -5.44 19.50 -0.43
CA ARG A 113 -5.95 18.19 -0.01
C ARG A 113 -7.45 18.18 0.24
N ILE A 114 -8.04 19.28 0.72
CA ILE A 114 -9.49 19.46 0.65
C ILE A 114 -9.86 19.49 -0.83
N ILE A 115 -9.29 20.39 -1.63
CA ILE A 115 -9.55 20.48 -3.07
C ILE A 115 -9.33 19.15 -3.82
N GLN A 116 -8.34 18.33 -3.46
CA GLN A 116 -8.11 17.00 -4.03
C GLN A 116 -9.04 15.94 -3.44
N ALA A 117 -9.45 16.01 -2.18
CA ALA A 117 -10.55 15.20 -1.66
C ALA A 117 -11.89 15.58 -2.34
N LEU A 118 -12.01 16.84 -2.76
CA LEU A 118 -13.13 17.40 -3.51
C LEU A 118 -13.04 17.01 -5.02
N MET A 119 -11.86 16.95 -5.63
CA MET A 119 -11.63 16.63 -7.06
C MET A 119 -11.41 15.14 -7.34
N ARG A 120 -10.80 14.37 -6.42
CA ARG A 120 -10.57 12.92 -6.54
C ARG A 120 -11.72 12.08 -5.98
N ALA A 121 -12.92 12.66 -5.88
CA ALA A 121 -14.10 11.97 -5.39
C ALA A 121 -14.69 10.99 -6.43
N SER A 122 -13.89 10.02 -6.91
CA SER A 122 -14.41 8.85 -7.63
C SER A 122 -14.85 7.73 -6.69
N LYS A 123 -14.48 7.77 -5.39
CA LYS A 123 -14.74 6.66 -4.43
C LYS A 123 -15.52 7.00 -3.15
N ASN A 124 -15.86 8.26 -2.88
CA ASN A 124 -16.65 8.63 -1.70
C ASN A 124 -17.72 9.67 -2.05
N GLU A 125 -18.95 9.19 -2.21
CA GLU A 125 -20.14 9.97 -2.56
C GLU A 125 -20.43 11.09 -1.54
N LYS A 126 -20.17 10.85 -0.24
CA LYS A 126 -20.37 11.84 0.81
C LYS A 126 -19.36 13.00 0.75
N LYS A 127 -18.11 12.71 0.38
CA LYS A 127 -17.09 13.75 0.15
C LYS A 127 -17.42 14.58 -1.09
N ARG A 128 -17.97 13.95 -2.14
CA ARG A 128 -18.47 14.63 -3.36
C ARG A 128 -19.62 15.60 -3.04
N GLN A 129 -20.55 15.19 -2.18
CA GLN A 129 -21.66 16.04 -1.72
C GLN A 129 -21.19 17.31 -1.04
N LEU A 130 -20.12 17.28 -0.23
CA LEU A 130 -19.57 18.49 0.40
C LEU A 130 -19.04 19.49 -0.63
N VAL A 131 -18.45 19.04 -1.74
CA VAL A 131 -17.99 19.90 -2.85
C VAL A 131 -19.16 20.59 -3.53
N THR A 132 -20.15 19.79 -3.93
CA THR A 132 -21.27 20.26 -4.74
C THR A 132 -22.21 21.16 -3.94
N CYS A 133 -22.13 21.10 -2.60
CA CYS A 133 -22.87 21.99 -1.72
C CYS A 133 -22.11 23.26 -1.35
N ALA A 134 -20.80 23.38 -1.62
CA ALA A 134 -20.04 24.58 -1.28
C ALA A 134 -20.54 25.78 -2.09
N ALA A 135 -21.24 26.70 -1.41
CA ALA A 135 -21.89 27.86 -2.01
C ALA A 135 -21.07 29.14 -1.84
N GLY A 136 -20.27 29.25 -0.78
CA GLY A 136 -19.42 30.41 -0.59
C GLY A 136 -18.36 30.30 0.49
N LEU A 137 -17.37 31.18 0.43
CA LEU A 137 -16.26 31.29 1.36
C LEU A 137 -15.97 32.77 1.68
N VAL A 138 -16.07 33.12 2.97
CA VAL A 138 -15.67 34.43 3.50
C VAL A 138 -14.33 34.28 4.21
N LEU A 139 -13.34 35.08 3.80
CA LEU A 139 -11.98 35.05 4.34
C LEU A 139 -11.71 36.35 5.11
N LEU A 140 -11.50 36.24 6.43
CA LEU A 140 -11.20 37.36 7.31
C LEU A 140 -9.70 37.36 7.62
N GLY A 141 -8.93 38.21 6.93
CA GLY A 141 -7.49 38.35 7.19
C GLY A 141 -6.70 37.07 6.91
N THR A 142 -7.09 36.32 5.86
CA THR A 142 -6.35 35.13 5.42
C THR A 142 -5.18 35.54 4.53
N PRO A 143 -3.94 35.05 4.78
CA PRO A 143 -2.80 35.44 3.96
C PRO A 143 -2.58 34.54 2.73
N HIS A 144 -2.66 35.12 1.53
CA HIS A 144 -2.37 34.46 0.25
C HIS A 144 -0.94 34.74 -0.23
N TYR A 145 0.04 34.18 0.48
CA TYR A 145 1.46 34.40 0.16
C TYR A 145 1.81 33.93 -1.25
N GLN A 146 2.54 34.78 -1.96
CA GLN A 146 3.17 34.51 -3.25
C GLN A 146 4.68 34.67 -3.08
N HIS A 147 5.46 34.20 -4.06
CA HIS A 147 6.94 34.31 -4.01
C HIS A 147 7.42 35.75 -3.74
N GLY A 148 6.70 36.78 -4.21
CA GLY A 148 7.01 38.19 -3.97
C GLY A 148 6.50 38.77 -2.64
N THR A 149 5.59 38.10 -1.94
CA THR A 149 4.99 38.58 -0.67
C THR A 149 5.34 37.68 0.52
N LEU A 150 6.15 36.64 0.33
CA LEU A 150 6.52 35.68 1.39
C LEU A 150 7.22 36.35 2.59
N SER A 151 7.98 37.42 2.38
CA SER A 151 8.64 38.16 3.47
C SER A 151 7.66 38.69 4.51
N GLU A 152 6.42 38.96 4.11
CA GLU A 152 5.35 39.41 5.00
C GLU A 152 4.95 38.35 6.04
N ALA A 153 5.29 37.07 5.81
CA ALA A 153 5.09 36.01 6.80
C ALA A 153 5.82 36.26 8.14
N LYS A 154 6.91 37.05 8.13
CA LYS A 154 7.64 37.43 9.34
C LYS A 154 6.77 38.14 10.36
N LYS A 155 5.74 38.86 9.91
CA LYS A 155 4.79 39.58 10.77
C LYS A 155 4.02 38.66 11.72
N TYR A 156 3.75 37.41 11.31
CA TYR A 156 3.14 36.42 12.20
C TYR A 156 4.09 35.94 13.31
N PHE A 157 5.40 35.85 13.04
CA PHE A 157 6.42 35.55 14.06
C PHE A 157 6.57 36.70 15.05
N GLN A 158 6.53 37.94 14.57
CA GLN A 158 6.54 39.14 15.40
C GLN A 158 5.28 39.21 16.28
N LEU A 159 4.10 38.98 15.71
CA LEU A 159 2.83 38.94 16.43
C LEU A 159 2.81 37.86 17.52
N ALA A 160 3.38 36.69 17.23
CA ALA A 160 3.49 35.58 18.17
C ALA A 160 4.63 35.72 19.20
N GLN A 161 5.43 36.80 19.13
CA GLN A 161 6.61 37.02 19.97
C GLN A 161 7.62 35.85 19.89
N LYS A 162 7.90 35.40 18.66
CA LYS A 162 8.81 34.30 18.33
C LYS A 162 10.02 34.79 17.53
N ASP A 163 11.07 33.96 17.49
CA ASP A 163 12.26 34.24 16.69
C ASP A 163 11.87 34.37 15.22
N VAL A 164 12.28 35.47 14.59
CA VAL A 164 11.94 35.77 13.20
C VAL A 164 12.95 35.08 12.27
N PRO A 165 12.50 34.14 11.41
CA PRO A 165 13.39 33.42 10.50
C PRO A 165 13.99 34.33 9.41
N SER A 166 15.15 33.94 8.88
CA SER A 166 15.76 34.62 7.72
C SER A 166 14.94 34.40 6.44
N ASP A 167 15.15 35.21 5.39
CA ASP A 167 14.44 35.01 4.11
C ASP A 167 14.79 33.67 3.46
N ALA A 168 16.03 33.20 3.63
CA ALA A 168 16.45 31.89 3.15
C ALA A 168 15.74 30.75 3.89
N ASP A 169 15.59 30.88 5.21
CA ASP A 169 14.87 29.89 6.03
C ASP A 169 13.37 29.88 5.70
N LEU A 170 12.77 31.06 5.53
CA LEU A 170 11.38 31.16 5.08
C LEU A 170 11.18 30.54 3.70
N GLN A 171 12.08 30.76 2.74
CA GLN A 171 12.00 30.10 1.42
C GLN A 171 12.16 28.58 1.51
N ALA A 172 13.00 28.09 2.43
CA ALA A 172 13.17 26.66 2.65
C ALA A 172 11.91 26.02 3.27
N LEU A 173 11.22 26.73 4.17
CA LEU A 173 10.06 26.25 4.94
C LEU A 173 8.71 26.45 4.23
N SER A 174 8.58 27.45 3.35
CA SER A 174 7.29 27.94 2.83
C SER A 174 6.71 27.20 1.63
N LYS A 175 7.39 26.18 1.09
CA LYS A 175 6.98 25.47 -0.14
C LYS A 175 5.52 24.98 -0.13
N HIS A 176 4.98 24.64 1.04
CA HIS A 176 3.59 24.17 1.18
C HIS A 176 2.59 25.32 1.32
N VAL A 177 2.96 26.41 1.99
CA VAL A 177 2.10 27.59 2.19
C VAL A 177 1.94 28.39 0.89
N LEU A 178 3.01 28.46 0.07
CA LEU A 178 2.97 29.11 -1.25
C LEU A 178 2.10 28.36 -2.27
N ALA A 179 1.97 27.04 -2.12
CA ALA A 179 1.22 26.21 -3.06
C ALA A 179 -0.31 26.26 -2.85
N ILE A 180 -0.77 26.64 -1.65
CA ILE A 180 -2.20 26.62 -1.30
C ILE A 180 -2.99 27.67 -2.11
N PRO A 181 -2.63 28.97 -2.10
CA PRO A 181 -3.42 29.99 -2.79
C PRO A 181 -3.47 29.81 -4.31
N GLU A 182 -2.37 29.36 -4.92
CA GLU A 182 -2.30 29.14 -6.36
C GLU A 182 -3.20 27.98 -6.81
N ALA A 183 -3.19 26.88 -6.07
CA ALA A 183 -4.06 25.74 -6.34
C ALA A 183 -5.55 26.05 -6.06
N PHE A 184 -5.84 26.86 -5.04
CA PHE A 184 -7.20 27.30 -4.74
C PHE A 184 -7.76 28.26 -5.80
N ALA A 185 -6.95 29.19 -6.28
CA ALA A 185 -7.32 30.06 -7.40
C ALA A 185 -7.70 29.27 -8.67
N GLN A 186 -6.91 28.25 -9.02
CA GLN A 186 -7.23 27.35 -10.13
C GLN A 186 -8.55 26.59 -9.91
N PHE A 187 -8.83 26.21 -8.66
CA PHE A 187 -10.08 25.52 -8.31
C PHE A 187 -11.32 26.41 -8.48
N ILE A 188 -11.28 27.67 -8.01
CA ILE A 188 -12.40 28.62 -8.17
C ILE A 188 -12.63 28.96 -9.65
N GLN A 189 -11.56 29.04 -10.45
CA GLN A 189 -11.71 29.23 -11.91
C GLN A 189 -12.46 28.05 -12.57
N ALA A 190 -12.32 26.85 -12.03
CA ALA A 190 -12.98 25.65 -12.54
C ALA A 190 -14.34 25.35 -11.89
N ASN A 191 -14.67 25.97 -10.74
CA ASN A 191 -15.88 25.68 -9.97
C ASN A 191 -16.49 26.98 -9.43
N PRO A 192 -17.77 27.31 -9.73
CA PRO A 192 -18.39 28.55 -9.31
C PRO A 192 -18.70 28.55 -7.80
N VAL A 193 -17.73 28.94 -6.98
CA VAL A 193 -17.89 29.19 -5.54
C VAL A 193 -17.72 30.69 -5.32
N ASN A 194 -18.65 31.32 -4.60
CA ASN A 194 -18.52 32.73 -4.27
C ASN A 194 -17.43 32.92 -3.21
N VAL A 195 -16.47 33.81 -3.44
CA VAL A 195 -15.40 34.08 -2.48
C VAL A 195 -15.32 35.58 -2.23
N GLU A 196 -15.30 35.96 -0.95
CA GLU A 196 -15.11 37.36 -0.53
C GLU A 196 -13.97 37.40 0.50
N SER A 197 -12.94 38.18 0.19
CA SER A 197 -11.76 38.33 1.05
C SER A 197 -11.75 39.70 1.72
N PHE A 198 -11.40 39.72 3.00
CA PHE A 198 -11.31 40.93 3.82
C PHE A 198 -9.89 41.09 4.38
N TYR A 199 -9.40 42.33 4.40
CA TYR A 199 -8.11 42.70 4.99
C TYR A 199 -8.27 43.67 6.16
N GLU A 200 -7.23 43.79 6.98
CA GLU A 200 -7.27 44.64 8.19
C GLU A 200 -7.04 46.12 7.87
N GLY A 201 -7.73 47.01 8.59
CA GLY A 201 -7.68 48.45 8.36
C GLY A 201 -7.09 49.25 9.51
N SER A 202 -6.48 48.56 10.49
CA SER A 202 -5.73 49.17 11.59
C SER A 202 -4.65 48.20 12.05
N PRO A 203 -3.47 48.69 12.45
CA PRO A 203 -2.38 47.82 12.86
C PRO A 203 -2.59 47.23 14.27
N VAL A 204 -1.84 46.18 14.57
CA VAL A 204 -1.71 45.59 15.91
C VAL A 204 -0.39 46.05 16.55
N SER A 205 -0.44 46.52 17.80
CA SER A 205 0.77 46.81 18.57
C SER A 205 1.49 45.51 18.94
N ILE A 206 2.76 45.38 18.56
CA ILE A 206 3.62 44.27 18.97
C ILE A 206 4.37 44.63 20.25
N ASN A 207 4.47 43.65 21.14
CA ASN A 207 5.03 43.84 22.47
C ASN A 207 6.58 43.73 22.41
N ASN A 208 7.21 44.63 21.66
CA ASN A 208 8.66 44.77 21.58
C ASN A 208 9.13 46.01 22.36
N ASP A 209 10.42 46.11 22.67
CA ASP A 209 10.99 47.23 23.45
C ASP A 209 10.79 48.62 22.79
N GLN A 210 10.34 48.66 21.52
CA GLN A 210 10.16 49.86 20.71
C GLN A 210 8.69 50.28 20.56
N GLY A 211 7.73 49.40 20.90
CA GLY A 211 6.29 49.65 20.78
C GLY A 211 5.79 49.73 19.34
N ASP A 212 6.37 48.97 18.42
CA ASP A 212 6.03 49.03 17.00
C ASP A 212 4.59 48.54 16.71
N GLU A 213 4.01 49.02 15.62
CA GLU A 213 2.69 48.63 15.13
C GLU A 213 2.83 47.97 13.76
N ILE A 214 2.15 46.83 13.55
CA ILE A 214 2.22 46.07 12.29
C ILE A 214 0.82 45.76 11.74
N GLU A 215 0.69 45.82 10.41
CA GLU A 215 -0.47 45.28 9.69
C GLU A 215 -0.11 43.87 9.18
N VAL A 216 -0.74 42.85 9.75
CA VAL A 216 -0.43 41.43 9.57
C VAL A 216 -0.88 40.94 8.19
N VAL A 217 -2.09 41.31 7.76
CA VAL A 217 -2.62 40.97 6.43
C VAL A 217 -3.15 42.23 5.73
N GLU A 218 -2.27 42.82 4.93
CA GLU A 218 -2.55 43.98 4.06
C GLU A 218 -3.29 43.56 2.77
N GLU A 219 -3.84 44.53 2.04
CA GLU A 219 -4.59 44.33 0.78
C GLU A 219 -3.86 43.40 -0.21
N ALA A 220 -2.55 43.61 -0.41
CA ALA A 220 -1.75 42.81 -1.34
C ALA A 220 -1.59 41.34 -0.91
N VAL A 221 -1.71 41.06 0.38
CA VAL A 221 -1.59 39.72 0.96
C VAL A 221 -2.95 39.03 1.07
N ALA A 222 -4.05 39.78 1.22
CA ALA A 222 -5.42 39.26 1.22
C ALA A 222 -5.98 38.98 -0.18
N LYS A 223 -5.28 39.41 -1.24
CA LYS A 223 -5.73 39.26 -2.62
C LYS A 223 -5.43 37.85 -3.14
N LEU A 224 -6.49 37.14 -3.55
CA LEU A 224 -6.37 35.83 -4.17
C LEU A 224 -5.61 35.90 -5.50
N PRO A 225 -4.68 34.98 -5.78
CA PRO A 225 -3.94 34.95 -7.04
C PRO A 225 -4.89 34.82 -8.24
N GLY A 226 -4.81 35.73 -9.21
CA GLY A 226 -5.61 35.66 -10.43
C GLY A 226 -7.08 36.06 -10.30
N ASP A 227 -7.53 36.50 -9.11
CA ASP A 227 -8.85 37.13 -8.94
C ASP A 227 -8.79 38.61 -9.35
N SER A 228 -9.78 39.06 -10.10
CA SER A 228 -9.94 40.46 -10.50
C SER A 228 -10.57 41.33 -9.40
N SER A 229 -11.21 40.72 -8.42
CA SER A 229 -11.90 41.42 -7.33
C SER A 229 -10.89 41.89 -6.29
N ASP A 230 -11.02 43.13 -5.84
CA ASP A 230 -10.18 43.66 -4.77
C ASP A 230 -10.78 43.28 -3.41
N PRO A 231 -9.97 42.85 -2.43
CA PRO A 231 -10.47 42.49 -1.11
C PRO A 231 -11.04 43.73 -0.40
N THR A 232 -11.98 43.51 0.50
CA THR A 232 -12.67 44.58 1.22
C THR A 232 -11.98 44.89 2.56
N MET A 233 -11.70 46.17 2.85
CA MET A 233 -11.12 46.56 4.16
C MET A 233 -12.16 46.48 5.29
N LEU A 234 -11.79 45.88 6.43
CA LEU A 234 -12.49 46.03 7.71
C LEU A 234 -11.74 47.00 8.62
N LYS A 235 -12.43 47.73 9.49
CA LYS A 235 -11.78 48.69 10.38
C LYS A 235 -10.95 48.04 11.48
N GLY A 236 -11.35 46.87 11.95
CA GLY A 236 -10.63 46.13 12.99
C GLY A 236 -9.22 45.75 12.57
N ASN A 237 -8.32 45.64 13.55
CA ASN A 237 -7.01 45.03 13.37
C ASN A 237 -7.11 43.48 13.33
N HIS A 238 -5.98 42.79 13.09
CA HIS A 238 -5.96 41.34 12.92
C HIS A 238 -6.64 40.53 14.03
N HIS A 239 -6.60 41.02 15.28
CA HIS A 239 -7.25 40.38 16.43
C HIS A 239 -8.73 40.74 16.60
N GLN A 240 -9.18 41.85 16.00
CA GLN A 240 -10.52 42.39 16.18
C GLN A 240 -11.45 42.14 14.99
N MET A 241 -10.91 41.93 13.79
CA MET A 241 -11.69 41.83 12.55
C MET A 241 -12.69 40.68 12.48
N SER A 242 -12.57 39.67 13.35
CA SER A 242 -13.49 38.54 13.51
C SER A 242 -14.42 38.64 14.74
N ARG A 243 -14.37 39.75 15.50
CA ARG A 243 -14.99 39.89 16.83
C ARG A 243 -16.02 41.02 16.93
N PHE A 244 -17.24 40.77 16.45
CA PHE A 244 -18.29 41.79 16.39
C PHE A 244 -19.11 41.94 17.67
N GLY A 245 -19.33 43.19 18.11
CA GLY A 245 -20.01 43.49 19.37
C GLY A 245 -21.46 43.96 19.25
N SER A 246 -21.96 44.24 18.05
CA SER A 246 -23.30 44.82 17.85
C SER A 246 -23.77 44.67 16.40
N GLU A 247 -25.08 44.53 16.16
CA GLU A 247 -25.68 44.62 14.82
C GLU A 247 -25.44 45.98 14.13
N LYS A 248 -25.11 47.02 14.93
CA LYS A 248 -24.79 48.36 14.42
C LYS A 248 -23.33 48.51 13.97
N ASP A 249 -22.48 47.54 14.30
CA ASP A 249 -21.08 47.51 13.89
C ASP A 249 -20.99 47.52 12.35
N LYS A 250 -20.12 48.37 11.81
CA LYS A 250 -19.96 48.52 10.36
C LYS A 250 -19.28 47.30 9.75
N ASP A 251 -18.32 46.71 10.45
CA ASP A 251 -17.58 45.56 9.95
C ASP A 251 -18.49 44.32 9.94
N PHE A 252 -19.31 44.14 10.98
CA PHE A 252 -20.36 43.11 11.00
C PHE A 252 -21.36 43.28 9.86
N LYS A 253 -21.79 44.52 9.56
CA LYS A 253 -22.70 44.79 8.45
C LYS A 253 -22.10 44.45 7.09
N ASN A 254 -20.80 44.68 6.91
CA ASN A 254 -20.12 44.32 5.66
C ASN A 254 -20.11 42.80 5.47
N VAL A 255 -19.72 42.06 6.50
CA VAL A 255 -19.68 40.59 6.47
C VAL A 255 -21.07 39.99 6.35
N SER A 256 -22.03 40.43 7.16
CA SER A 256 -23.40 39.88 7.14
C SER A 256 -24.17 40.20 5.88
N ARG A 257 -23.92 41.35 5.23
CA ARG A 257 -24.53 41.67 3.93
C ARG A 257 -24.14 40.63 2.87
N VAL A 258 -22.85 40.30 2.77
CA VAL A 258 -22.36 39.28 1.82
C VAL A 258 -23.05 37.93 2.06
N LEU A 259 -23.16 37.52 3.33
CA LEU A 259 -23.81 36.26 3.69
C LEU A 259 -25.32 36.28 3.40
N VAL A 260 -26.01 37.38 3.66
CA VAL A 260 -27.44 37.53 3.36
C VAL A 260 -27.68 37.48 1.86
N ASP A 261 -26.91 38.23 1.08
CA ASP A 261 -27.02 38.27 -0.38
C ASP A 261 -26.84 36.85 -0.95
N TRP A 262 -25.81 36.12 -0.51
CA TRP A 262 -25.58 34.74 -0.96
C TRP A 262 -26.67 33.75 -0.54
N VAL A 263 -27.26 33.92 0.64
CA VAL A 263 -28.33 33.04 1.14
C VAL A 263 -29.66 33.32 0.43
N ASP A 264 -29.96 34.58 0.13
CA ASP A 264 -31.17 34.99 -0.60
C ASP A 264 -31.14 34.50 -2.07
N ASP A 265 -29.95 34.36 -2.65
CA ASP A 265 -29.75 33.82 -4.00
C ASP A 265 -29.87 32.27 -4.09
N LEU A 266 -30.04 31.56 -2.96
CA LEU A 266 -30.19 30.10 -2.95
C LEU A 266 -31.57 29.63 -3.43
N PRO A 267 -31.65 28.57 -4.26
CA PRO A 267 -32.93 28.05 -4.78
C PRO A 267 -33.90 27.57 -3.67
N GLU A 268 -35.21 27.70 -3.90
CA GLU A 268 -36.28 27.28 -2.98
C GLU A 268 -36.48 25.74 -2.96
N PRO A 269 -36.80 25.10 -1.80
CA PRO A 269 -36.99 23.65 -1.72
C PRO A 269 -38.31 23.16 -2.38
N GLU A 270 -38.21 22.30 -3.41
CA GLU A 270 -39.34 21.81 -4.24
C GLU A 270 -39.95 20.46 -3.77
N GLU A 271 -40.67 20.39 -2.63
CA GLU A 271 -41.25 19.10 -2.16
C GLU A 271 -42.80 18.99 -2.13
N LYS A 272 -43.57 19.98 -2.63
CA LYS A 272 -45.05 20.01 -2.43
C LYS A 272 -45.97 19.98 -3.68
N ASP A 273 -45.43 19.94 -4.90
CA ASP A 273 -46.24 20.26 -6.10
C ASP A 273 -46.90 19.04 -6.82
N LEU A 274 -46.28 17.87 -6.80
CA LEU A 274 -46.73 16.72 -7.62
C LEU A 274 -48.05 16.09 -7.15
N ALA A 275 -48.19 15.89 -5.84
CA ALA A 275 -49.38 15.29 -5.23
C ALA A 275 -50.64 16.13 -5.48
N GLN A 276 -50.50 17.46 -5.46
CA GLN A 276 -51.60 18.40 -5.67
C GLN A 276 -52.06 18.41 -7.14
N LEU A 277 -51.13 18.33 -8.10
CA LEU A 277 -51.44 18.27 -9.53
C LEU A 277 -52.29 17.03 -9.88
N TRP A 278 -51.91 15.85 -9.36
CA TRP A 278 -52.65 14.61 -9.59
C TRP A 278 -54.03 14.63 -8.94
N GLN A 279 -54.13 15.13 -7.71
CA GLN A 279 -55.39 15.21 -7.00
C GLN A 279 -56.38 16.16 -7.71
N ALA A 280 -55.89 17.29 -8.24
CA ALA A 280 -56.70 18.22 -9.03
C ALA A 280 -57.21 17.60 -10.34
N ALA A 281 -56.36 16.85 -11.07
CA ALA A 281 -56.75 16.20 -12.32
C ALA A 281 -57.85 15.13 -12.13
N ILE A 282 -57.76 14.35 -11.05
CA ILE A 282 -58.79 13.36 -10.70
C ILE A 282 -60.11 14.07 -10.39
N GLN A 283 -60.08 15.10 -9.55
CA GLN A 283 -61.28 15.86 -9.19
C GLN A 283 -61.97 16.50 -10.40
N ASP A 284 -61.20 17.06 -11.34
CA ASP A 284 -61.73 17.65 -12.58
C ASP A 284 -62.40 16.60 -13.48
N TYR A 285 -61.79 15.41 -13.60
CA TYR A 285 -62.38 14.29 -14.34
C TYR A 285 -63.71 13.84 -13.74
N GLU A 286 -63.75 13.60 -12.43
CA GLU A 286 -64.94 13.11 -11.74
C GLU A 286 -66.09 14.13 -11.79
N LYS A 287 -65.76 15.43 -11.64
CA LYS A 287 -66.71 16.52 -11.78
C LYS A 287 -67.28 16.62 -13.19
N THR A 288 -66.44 16.46 -14.21
CA THR A 288 -66.84 16.60 -15.62
C THR A 288 -67.69 15.42 -16.12
N THR A 289 -67.40 14.21 -15.63
CA THR A 289 -68.04 12.98 -16.12
C THR A 289 -69.16 12.45 -15.22
N GLY A 290 -69.19 12.87 -13.95
CA GLY A 290 -70.06 12.31 -12.91
C GLY A 290 -69.71 10.88 -12.51
N LYS A 291 -68.55 10.36 -12.95
CA LYS A 291 -68.07 9.00 -12.68
C LYS A 291 -66.77 9.06 -11.90
N SER A 292 -66.67 8.28 -10.82
CA SER A 292 -65.44 8.19 -10.06
C SER A 292 -64.42 7.27 -10.74
N LEU A 293 -63.18 7.73 -10.85
CA LEU A 293 -62.05 6.92 -11.35
C LEU A 293 -61.53 5.96 -10.28
N LEU A 294 -61.66 6.34 -9.00
CA LEU A 294 -61.23 5.54 -7.86
C LEU A 294 -62.18 4.37 -7.56
N LEU A 295 -63.48 4.52 -7.88
CA LEU A 295 -64.52 3.48 -7.70
C LEU A 295 -64.79 2.65 -8.98
N ALA A 296 -64.20 3.03 -10.12
CA ALA A 296 -64.27 2.24 -11.34
C ALA A 296 -63.43 0.96 -11.23
N ARG A 297 -63.73 -0.07 -12.03
CA ARG A 297 -62.90 -1.27 -12.11
C ARG A 297 -61.48 -0.86 -12.52
N GLN A 298 -60.54 -0.92 -11.58
CA GLN A 298 -59.15 -0.57 -11.82
C GLN A 298 -58.48 -1.70 -12.62
N PHE A 299 -57.77 -1.32 -13.67
CA PHE A 299 -56.99 -2.24 -14.48
C PHE A 299 -55.50 -2.02 -14.18
N GLY A 300 -54.83 -3.07 -13.70
CA GLY A 300 -53.42 -3.04 -13.32
C GLY A 300 -52.47 -3.34 -14.47
N SER A 301 -52.95 -3.84 -15.61
CA SER A 301 -52.12 -4.19 -16.75
C SER A 301 -52.85 -4.07 -18.09
N THR A 302 -52.07 -3.95 -19.18
CA THR A 302 -52.56 -4.03 -20.55
C THR A 302 -53.43 -5.28 -20.80
N GLU A 303 -53.12 -6.41 -20.16
CA GLU A 303 -53.83 -7.68 -20.34
C GLU A 303 -55.22 -7.69 -19.69
N GLU A 304 -55.37 -7.05 -18.52
CA GLU A 304 -56.67 -6.93 -17.85
C GLU A 304 -57.63 -6.00 -18.60
N VAL A 305 -57.09 -4.89 -19.15
CA VAL A 305 -57.86 -4.01 -20.05
C VAL A 305 -58.26 -4.80 -21.30
N MET A 306 -57.34 -5.57 -21.89
CA MET A 306 -57.60 -6.40 -23.07
C MET A 306 -58.74 -7.40 -22.84
N GLY A 307 -58.77 -8.06 -21.67
CA GLY A 307 -59.85 -8.97 -21.28
C GLY A 307 -61.22 -8.30 -21.14
N ALA A 308 -61.28 -7.10 -20.55
CA ALA A 308 -62.54 -6.33 -20.49
C ALA A 308 -62.99 -5.82 -21.87
N THR A 309 -62.05 -5.52 -22.78
CA THR A 309 -62.39 -5.19 -24.17
C THR A 309 -62.87 -6.37 -25.01
N GLU A 310 -62.61 -7.64 -24.64
CA GLU A 310 -63.18 -8.79 -25.35
C GLU A 310 -64.72 -8.86 -25.22
N GLU A 311 -65.28 -8.48 -24.05
CA GLU A 311 -66.73 -8.31 -23.89
C GLU A 311 -67.30 -7.19 -24.77
N LEU A 312 -66.56 -6.09 -24.88
CA LEU A 312 -66.89 -4.94 -25.76
C LEU A 312 -66.80 -5.34 -27.25
N SER A 313 -65.76 -6.07 -27.64
CA SER A 313 -65.57 -6.63 -28.98
C SER A 313 -66.69 -7.62 -29.35
N ASN A 314 -67.16 -8.41 -28.39
CA ASN A 314 -68.33 -9.27 -28.57
C ASN A 314 -69.64 -8.48 -28.71
N LYS A 315 -69.79 -7.31 -28.07
CA LYS A 315 -70.91 -6.38 -28.35
C LYS A 315 -70.81 -5.75 -29.74
N PHE A 316 -69.60 -5.45 -30.23
CA PHE A 316 -69.36 -4.96 -31.60
C PHE A 316 -69.63 -6.02 -32.69
N LYS A 317 -69.42 -7.32 -32.41
CA LYS A 317 -69.73 -8.42 -33.34
C LYS A 317 -71.19 -8.45 -33.79
N ASN A 318 -72.14 -7.98 -32.97
CA ASN A 318 -73.57 -7.97 -33.30
C ASN A 318 -73.99 -6.78 -34.18
N PHE A 319 -73.12 -5.79 -34.41
CA PHE A 319 -73.45 -4.55 -35.13
C PHE A 319 -72.86 -4.44 -36.55
N ARG A 320 -71.86 -5.26 -36.94
CA ARG A 320 -71.26 -5.27 -38.31
C ARG A 320 -70.62 -6.62 -38.69
N ASP A 321 -70.83 -7.07 -39.92
CA ASP A 321 -70.35 -8.37 -40.47
C ASP A 321 -68.87 -8.41 -40.94
N ASP A 322 -68.08 -7.33 -40.79
CA ASP A 322 -66.69 -7.26 -41.31
C ASP A 322 -65.63 -7.52 -40.21
N LYS A 323 -65.19 -8.77 -40.11
CA LYS A 323 -64.15 -9.23 -39.18
C LYS A 323 -62.80 -8.50 -39.34
N SER A 324 -62.50 -7.93 -40.51
CA SER A 324 -61.22 -7.25 -40.76
C SER A 324 -61.11 -5.91 -40.04
N LYS A 325 -62.22 -5.17 -39.95
CA LYS A 325 -62.31 -3.88 -39.26
C LYS A 325 -62.23 -4.02 -37.75
N VAL A 326 -62.91 -5.01 -37.18
CA VAL A 326 -62.83 -5.32 -35.73
C VAL A 326 -61.39 -5.66 -35.33
N SER A 327 -60.66 -6.39 -36.18
CA SER A 327 -59.24 -6.69 -35.97
C SER A 327 -58.37 -5.42 -35.97
N LYS A 328 -58.62 -4.45 -36.88
CA LYS A 328 -57.89 -3.18 -36.94
C LYS A 328 -58.07 -2.31 -35.70
N VAL A 329 -59.29 -2.21 -35.16
CA VAL A 329 -59.55 -1.49 -33.90
C VAL A 329 -58.81 -2.16 -32.74
N ARG A 330 -58.81 -3.50 -32.68
CA ARG A 330 -58.07 -4.26 -31.66
C ARG A 330 -56.57 -3.99 -31.73
N THR A 331 -56.01 -3.93 -32.93
CA THR A 331 -54.58 -3.63 -33.13
C THR A 331 -54.23 -2.20 -32.74
N ALA A 332 -55.02 -1.20 -33.17
CA ALA A 332 -54.79 0.20 -32.82
C ALA A 332 -54.88 0.44 -31.30
N PHE A 333 -55.80 -0.27 -30.64
CA PHE A 333 -55.93 -0.27 -29.19
C PHE A 333 -54.72 -0.88 -28.49
N LYS A 334 -54.27 -2.06 -28.93
CA LYS A 334 -53.10 -2.74 -28.38
C LYS A 334 -51.84 -1.89 -28.49
N ASN A 335 -51.64 -1.21 -29.62
CA ASN A 335 -50.48 -0.35 -29.84
C ASN A 335 -50.46 0.85 -28.88
N ASN A 336 -51.62 1.50 -28.68
CA ASN A 336 -51.74 2.61 -27.73
C ASN A 336 -51.50 2.17 -26.28
N LEU A 337 -52.08 1.03 -25.86
CA LEU A 337 -51.87 0.52 -24.50
C LEU A 337 -50.43 0.08 -24.24
N TRP A 338 -49.78 -0.53 -25.23
CA TRP A 338 -48.37 -0.90 -25.14
C TRP A 338 -47.48 0.32 -24.94
N LEU A 339 -47.68 1.39 -25.72
CA LEU A 339 -46.92 2.64 -25.55
C LEU A 339 -47.16 3.28 -24.18
N ILE A 340 -48.41 3.27 -23.68
CA ILE A 340 -48.73 3.75 -22.32
C ILE A 340 -47.96 2.93 -21.28
N GLN A 341 -47.96 1.60 -21.40
CA GLN A 341 -47.23 0.71 -20.49
C GLN A 341 -45.73 0.97 -20.55
N THR A 342 -45.17 1.19 -21.73
CA THR A 342 -43.76 1.52 -21.93
C THR A 342 -43.40 2.81 -21.19
N VAL A 343 -44.13 3.90 -21.42
CA VAL A 343 -43.88 5.18 -20.74
C VAL A 343 -44.04 5.04 -19.21
N VAL A 344 -45.04 4.28 -18.74
CA VAL A 344 -45.27 4.02 -17.31
C VAL A 344 -44.13 3.22 -16.67
N ASN A 345 -43.68 2.15 -17.32
CA ASN A 345 -42.60 1.32 -16.82
C ASN A 345 -41.33 2.15 -16.65
N THR A 346 -41.00 2.97 -17.66
CA THR A 346 -39.83 3.85 -17.65
C THR A 346 -39.88 4.88 -16.51
N ILE A 347 -41.07 5.32 -16.08
CA ILE A 347 -41.26 6.19 -14.91
C ILE A 347 -41.13 5.42 -13.59
N GLN A 348 -41.63 4.18 -13.52
CA GLN A 348 -41.51 3.32 -12.33
C GLN A 348 -40.06 2.93 -12.02
N THR A 349 -39.20 2.81 -13.03
CA THR A 349 -37.77 2.49 -12.85
C THR A 349 -36.95 3.64 -12.27
N VAL A 350 -37.47 4.87 -12.27
CA VAL A 350 -36.68 6.10 -11.99
C VAL A 350 -37.04 6.77 -10.65
N GLY A 351 -38.13 6.43 -9.97
CA GLY A 351 -38.59 7.21 -8.80
C GLY A 351 -38.67 6.46 -7.46
N ASN A 352 -37.75 6.75 -6.54
CA ASN A 352 -37.93 6.57 -5.08
C ASN A 352 -38.87 7.64 -4.47
N ALA A 353 -39.80 8.22 -5.25
CA ALA A 353 -40.80 9.18 -4.77
C ALA A 353 -42.04 8.45 -4.19
N ALA A 354 -41.81 7.45 -3.33
CA ALA A 354 -42.85 6.63 -2.71
C ALA A 354 -43.51 7.28 -1.47
N SER A 355 -43.19 8.52 -1.11
CA SER A 355 -43.69 9.14 0.13
C SER A 355 -45.01 9.91 -0.01
N ALA A 356 -45.47 10.24 -1.23
CA ALA A 356 -46.65 11.10 -1.40
C ALA A 356 -47.94 10.40 -1.87
N PHE A 357 -47.89 9.20 -2.46
CA PHE A 357 -49.05 8.35 -2.80
C PHE A 357 -48.59 6.89 -3.01
N PRO A 358 -49.45 5.85 -2.87
CA PRO A 358 -49.02 4.47 -3.02
C PRO A 358 -48.40 4.19 -4.40
N PRO A 359 -47.39 3.29 -4.52
CA PRO A 359 -46.49 3.19 -5.69
C PRO A 359 -47.09 2.73 -7.04
N ALA A 360 -48.42 2.75 -7.22
CA ALA A 360 -49.09 2.05 -8.33
C ALA A 360 -50.30 2.76 -8.99
N MET A 361 -50.55 4.05 -8.73
CA MET A 361 -51.82 4.70 -9.13
C MET A 361 -51.88 5.45 -10.49
N PRO A 362 -50.83 6.08 -11.05
CA PRO A 362 -51.00 6.92 -12.25
C PRO A 362 -51.43 6.15 -13.51
N ALA A 363 -50.81 4.99 -13.73
CA ALA A 363 -51.06 4.17 -14.92
C ALA A 363 -52.47 3.58 -14.94
N SER A 364 -52.92 3.04 -13.80
CA SER A 364 -54.23 2.43 -13.65
C SER A 364 -55.37 3.45 -13.82
N LEU A 365 -55.16 4.72 -13.44
CA LEU A 365 -56.11 5.81 -13.67
C LEU A 365 -56.26 6.13 -15.16
N ILE A 366 -55.16 6.19 -15.91
CA ILE A 366 -55.18 6.42 -17.36
C ILE A 366 -55.83 5.24 -18.08
N PHE A 367 -55.46 4.00 -17.73
CA PHE A 367 -56.09 2.80 -18.29
C PHE A 367 -57.60 2.77 -18.01
N SER A 368 -58.02 3.17 -16.81
CA SER A 368 -59.44 3.25 -16.43
C SER A 368 -60.18 4.33 -17.23
N ALA A 369 -59.59 5.52 -17.40
CA ALA A 369 -60.17 6.61 -18.19
C ALA A 369 -60.34 6.22 -19.68
N PHE A 370 -59.32 5.59 -20.28
CA PHE A 370 -59.40 5.05 -21.65
C PHE A 370 -60.46 3.95 -21.76
N GLY A 371 -60.54 3.04 -20.80
CA GLY A 371 -61.56 1.99 -20.76
C GLY A 371 -63.00 2.54 -20.75
N GLN A 372 -63.25 3.61 -20.00
CA GLN A 372 -64.55 4.27 -19.96
C GLN A 372 -64.91 4.95 -21.28
N VAL A 373 -63.96 5.67 -21.90
CA VAL A 373 -64.14 6.27 -23.24
C VAL A 373 -64.46 5.18 -24.28
N MET A 374 -63.86 4.00 -24.16
CA MET A 374 -64.16 2.87 -25.05
C MET A 374 -65.56 2.30 -24.85
N GLN A 375 -66.00 2.15 -23.61
CA GLN A 375 -67.36 1.70 -23.32
C GLN A 375 -68.41 2.67 -23.88
N SER A 376 -68.10 3.95 -23.86
CA SER A 376 -68.89 5.04 -24.43
C SER A 376 -69.01 5.01 -25.96
N PHE A 377 -68.12 4.32 -26.67
CA PHE A 377 -68.23 4.08 -28.11
C PHE A 377 -69.08 2.86 -28.47
N ALA A 378 -69.36 1.96 -27.51
CA ALA A 378 -70.15 0.74 -27.76
C ALA A 378 -71.57 1.04 -28.26
N ASP A 379 -72.14 2.17 -27.86
CA ASP A 379 -73.52 2.57 -28.16
C ASP A 379 -73.66 3.45 -29.43
N VAL A 380 -72.54 3.85 -30.07
CA VAL A 380 -72.53 4.76 -31.24
C VAL A 380 -72.37 3.96 -32.53
N SER A 381 -73.48 3.41 -33.02
CA SER A 381 -73.51 2.31 -33.99
C SER A 381 -73.21 2.62 -35.47
N ALA A 382 -72.41 3.63 -35.85
CA ALA A 382 -72.24 3.92 -37.29
C ALA A 382 -70.85 4.34 -37.81
N ASP A 383 -69.87 4.74 -37.01
CA ASP A 383 -68.68 5.40 -37.59
C ASP A 383 -67.36 4.76 -37.13
N TYR A 384 -66.91 3.76 -37.89
CA TYR A 384 -65.64 3.04 -37.65
C TYR A 384 -64.43 3.98 -37.80
N ASP A 385 -64.48 4.89 -38.77
CA ASP A 385 -63.39 5.84 -39.05
C ASP A 385 -63.14 6.81 -37.89
N LYS A 386 -64.14 7.02 -37.02
CA LYS A 386 -64.05 7.91 -35.86
C LYS A 386 -63.36 7.26 -34.66
N ILE A 387 -63.64 5.98 -34.40
CA ILE A 387 -62.91 5.21 -33.39
C ILE A 387 -61.45 5.12 -33.80
N MET A 388 -61.18 4.85 -35.09
CA MET A 388 -59.83 4.80 -35.62
C MET A 388 -59.10 6.14 -35.49
N GLY A 389 -59.75 7.27 -35.80
CA GLY A 389 -59.08 8.57 -35.68
C GLY A 389 -58.79 8.99 -34.23
N PHE A 390 -59.55 8.52 -33.23
CA PHE A 390 -59.20 8.76 -31.82
C PHE A 390 -57.93 8.00 -31.46
N PHE A 391 -57.82 6.73 -31.88
CA PHE A 391 -56.62 5.94 -31.64
C PHE A 391 -55.41 6.45 -32.40
N GLU A 392 -55.59 6.94 -33.62
CA GLU A 392 -54.51 7.57 -34.39
C GLU A 392 -54.06 8.88 -33.73
N PHE A 393 -55.01 9.68 -33.22
CA PHE A 393 -54.70 10.89 -32.46
C PHE A 393 -53.87 10.54 -31.22
N THR A 394 -54.34 9.66 -30.35
CA THR A 394 -53.62 9.28 -29.12
C THR A 394 -52.28 8.59 -29.41
N HIS A 395 -52.20 7.77 -30.47
CA HIS A 395 -50.98 7.05 -30.83
C HIS A 395 -49.87 8.02 -31.24
N ARG A 396 -50.17 9.09 -32.00
CA ARG A 396 -49.16 10.09 -32.38
C ARG A 396 -48.51 10.76 -31.16
N PHE A 397 -49.25 10.93 -30.06
CA PHE A 397 -48.69 11.49 -28.83
C PHE A 397 -47.82 10.48 -28.09
N TRP A 398 -48.31 9.25 -27.90
CA TRP A 398 -47.56 8.23 -27.19
C TRP A 398 -46.29 7.80 -27.92
N ASP A 399 -46.31 7.78 -29.26
CA ASP A 399 -45.14 7.50 -30.10
C ASP A 399 -44.07 8.60 -29.97
N ARG A 400 -44.47 9.86 -29.76
CA ARG A 400 -43.52 10.95 -29.46
C ARG A 400 -42.90 10.82 -28.07
N LEU A 401 -43.65 10.33 -27.09
CA LEU A 401 -43.18 10.09 -25.72
C LEU A 401 -42.28 8.84 -25.62
N SER A 402 -42.55 7.79 -26.41
CA SER A 402 -41.72 6.58 -26.45
C SER A 402 -40.36 6.78 -27.14
N ILE A 403 -40.15 7.86 -27.89
CA ILE A 403 -38.80 8.23 -28.38
C ILE A 403 -37.85 8.52 -27.21
N ILE A 404 -38.38 8.81 -26.02
CA ILE A 404 -37.62 9.17 -24.82
C ILE A 404 -37.31 7.94 -23.92
N ASP A 405 -37.66 6.73 -24.37
CA ASP A 405 -37.76 5.47 -23.60
C ASP A 405 -36.46 4.89 -23.00
N GLN A 406 -35.31 5.57 -23.15
CA GLN A 406 -34.04 5.15 -22.53
C GLN A 406 -33.18 6.32 -21.99
N LYS A 407 -33.72 7.54 -21.96
CA LYS A 407 -32.96 8.76 -21.64
C LYS A 407 -33.63 9.64 -20.59
N LEU A 408 -34.45 9.05 -19.71
CA LEU A 408 -35.15 9.81 -18.68
C LEU A 408 -34.21 10.11 -17.50
N PRO A 409 -33.88 11.39 -17.24
CA PRO A 409 -33.07 11.77 -16.08
C PRO A 409 -33.90 11.66 -14.80
N ASP A 410 -33.28 11.23 -13.70
CA ASP A 410 -33.87 11.23 -12.36
C ASP A 410 -33.82 12.65 -11.76
N LEU A 411 -34.63 13.57 -12.29
CA LEU A 411 -34.72 14.96 -11.86
C LEU A 411 -36.17 15.34 -11.52
N PRO A 412 -36.44 16.03 -10.38
CA PRO A 412 -37.80 16.41 -9.96
C PRO A 412 -38.59 17.25 -11.00
N GLN A 413 -37.90 18.11 -11.74
CA GLN A 413 -38.46 18.94 -12.81
C GLN A 413 -39.02 18.11 -13.97
N PHE A 414 -38.37 16.97 -14.25
CA PHE A 414 -38.81 16.04 -15.28
C PHE A 414 -40.11 15.32 -14.87
N GLN A 415 -40.18 14.89 -13.61
CA GLN A 415 -41.38 14.25 -13.03
C GLN A 415 -42.61 15.17 -13.07
N ARG A 416 -42.41 16.50 -12.96
CA ARG A 416 -43.45 17.52 -13.07
C ARG A 416 -43.98 17.67 -14.50
N CYS A 417 -43.10 17.75 -15.50
CA CYS A 417 -43.50 17.82 -16.91
C CYS A 417 -44.30 16.58 -17.32
N VAL A 418 -43.85 15.39 -16.90
CA VAL A 418 -44.55 14.12 -17.11
C VAL A 418 -45.95 14.14 -16.47
N SER A 419 -46.05 14.59 -15.22
CA SER A 419 -47.35 14.68 -14.50
C SER A 419 -48.34 15.63 -15.16
N ARG A 420 -47.86 16.74 -15.74
CA ARG A 420 -48.70 17.68 -16.52
C ARG A 420 -49.22 17.06 -17.82
N VAL A 421 -48.38 16.33 -18.55
CA VAL A 421 -48.80 15.60 -19.77
C VAL A 421 -49.92 14.62 -19.46
N PHE A 422 -49.78 13.79 -18.43
CA PHE A 422 -50.80 12.82 -18.06
C PHE A 422 -52.10 13.46 -17.54
N SER A 423 -52.00 14.56 -16.79
CA SER A 423 -53.16 15.32 -16.32
C SER A 423 -53.98 15.89 -17.49
N SER A 424 -53.31 16.40 -18.53
CA SER A 424 -53.96 16.89 -19.75
C SER A 424 -54.66 15.78 -20.54
N ILE A 425 -54.07 14.57 -20.58
CA ILE A 425 -54.68 13.40 -21.23
C ILE A 425 -55.95 12.97 -20.50
N LEU A 426 -55.92 12.93 -19.16
CA LEU A 426 -57.13 12.65 -18.36
C LEU A 426 -58.25 13.64 -18.67
N LYS A 427 -57.92 14.92 -18.83
CA LYS A 427 -58.90 15.96 -19.19
C LYS A 427 -59.53 15.73 -20.56
N ILE A 428 -58.73 15.35 -21.57
CA ILE A 428 -59.25 15.00 -22.91
C ILE A 428 -60.19 13.79 -22.82
N CYS A 429 -59.83 12.76 -22.04
CA CYS A 429 -60.70 11.61 -21.78
C CYS A 429 -62.00 12.01 -21.07
N ALA A 430 -61.95 12.95 -20.12
CA ALA A 430 -63.12 13.47 -19.43
C ALA A 430 -64.09 14.17 -20.40
N ILE A 431 -63.55 15.02 -21.29
CA ILE A 431 -64.33 15.70 -22.33
C ILE A 431 -64.96 14.67 -23.28
N ALA A 432 -64.19 13.68 -23.74
CA ALA A 432 -64.71 12.60 -24.58
C ALA A 432 -65.89 11.86 -23.93
N GLN A 433 -65.78 11.57 -22.63
CA GLN A 433 -66.81 10.90 -21.85
C GLN A 433 -68.08 11.77 -21.68
N LYS A 434 -67.93 13.07 -21.43
CA LYS A 434 -69.03 14.05 -21.35
C LYS A 434 -69.83 14.08 -22.65
N TYR A 435 -69.15 14.21 -23.80
CA TYR A 435 -69.80 14.21 -25.11
C TYR A 435 -70.51 12.89 -25.46
N SER A 436 -70.06 11.76 -24.88
CA SER A 436 -70.77 10.48 -25.01
C SER A 436 -72.09 10.48 -24.28
N THR A 437 -72.10 10.93 -23.02
CA THR A 437 -73.35 11.01 -22.24
C THR A 437 -74.38 11.95 -22.86
N GLU A 438 -73.94 12.99 -23.57
CA GLU A 438 -74.82 13.90 -24.33
C GLU A 438 -75.28 13.34 -25.69
N LYS A 439 -74.85 12.14 -26.10
CA LYS A 439 -75.06 11.55 -27.43
C LYS A 439 -74.50 12.42 -28.59
N ARG A 440 -73.43 13.18 -28.35
CA ARG A 440 -72.83 14.14 -29.31
C ARG A 440 -71.42 13.73 -29.78
N MET A 441 -71.09 12.44 -29.72
CA MET A 441 -69.76 11.92 -30.10
C MET A 441 -69.32 12.25 -31.52
N LYS A 442 -70.26 12.34 -32.47
CA LYS A 442 -69.95 12.77 -33.84
C LYS A 442 -69.34 14.18 -33.85
N LYS A 443 -69.96 15.11 -33.11
CA LYS A 443 -69.49 16.50 -33.01
C LYS A 443 -68.13 16.57 -32.30
N TRP A 444 -67.97 15.86 -31.19
CA TRP A 444 -66.69 15.79 -30.47
C TRP A 444 -65.53 15.35 -31.36
N PHE A 445 -65.76 14.31 -32.17
CA PHE A 445 -64.73 13.77 -33.07
C PHE A 445 -64.42 14.71 -34.25
N ASP A 446 -65.47 15.26 -34.89
CA ASP A 446 -65.30 16.24 -35.95
C ASP A 446 -64.49 17.45 -35.42
N ASN A 447 -64.70 17.83 -34.15
CA ASN A 447 -63.96 18.88 -33.46
C ASN A 447 -62.53 18.47 -33.07
N LEU A 448 -62.26 17.21 -32.73
CA LEU A 448 -60.91 16.70 -32.44
C LEU A 448 -60.00 16.76 -33.68
N LEU A 449 -60.57 16.49 -34.87
CA LEU A 449 -59.82 16.55 -36.13
C LEU A 449 -59.76 17.95 -36.75
N SER A 450 -60.80 18.78 -36.57
CA SER A 450 -60.88 20.12 -37.17
C SER A 450 -60.48 21.29 -36.26
N GLY A 451 -60.33 21.06 -34.95
CA GLY A 451 -59.96 22.09 -33.97
C GLY A 451 -61.05 23.13 -33.69
N SER A 452 -62.32 22.84 -33.99
CA SER A 452 -63.41 23.83 -34.04
C SER A 452 -64.20 24.03 -32.73
N ASP A 453 -63.79 23.42 -31.60
CA ASP A 453 -64.45 23.51 -30.30
C ASP A 453 -63.54 24.10 -29.23
N GLY A 454 -63.94 25.21 -28.62
CA GLY A 454 -63.06 25.93 -27.68
C GLY A 454 -62.61 25.12 -26.46
N GLU A 455 -63.43 24.20 -25.95
CA GLU A 455 -63.10 23.39 -24.75
C GLU A 455 -62.11 22.28 -25.08
N LEU A 456 -62.31 21.58 -26.21
CA LEU A 456 -61.42 20.51 -26.68
C LEU A 456 -60.12 21.06 -27.24
N THR A 457 -60.18 22.11 -28.07
CA THR A 457 -59.01 22.78 -28.64
C THR A 457 -58.10 23.32 -27.52
N GLY A 458 -58.68 23.92 -26.48
CA GLY A 458 -57.92 24.35 -25.30
C GLY A 458 -57.22 23.19 -24.58
N ALA A 459 -57.89 22.04 -24.41
CA ALA A 459 -57.27 20.87 -23.77
C ALA A 459 -56.14 20.25 -24.63
N THR A 460 -56.29 20.23 -25.96
CA THR A 460 -55.25 19.72 -26.86
C THR A 460 -54.04 20.65 -26.94
N THR A 461 -54.23 21.98 -26.90
CA THR A 461 -53.11 22.93 -26.85
C THR A 461 -52.30 22.79 -25.58
N VAL A 462 -52.96 22.65 -24.41
CA VAL A 462 -52.27 22.45 -23.13
C VAL A 462 -51.48 21.13 -23.10
N LEU A 463 -51.96 20.09 -23.79
CA LEU A 463 -51.20 18.83 -23.95
C LEU A 463 -49.95 19.04 -24.82
N GLU A 464 -50.06 19.74 -25.94
CA GLU A 464 -48.92 20.04 -26.81
C GLU A 464 -47.87 20.91 -26.11
N GLU A 465 -48.28 21.91 -25.33
CA GLU A 465 -47.38 22.73 -24.50
C GLU A 465 -46.63 21.89 -23.48
N ALA A 466 -47.33 21.01 -22.75
CA ALA A 466 -46.70 20.13 -21.75
C ALA A 466 -45.69 19.16 -22.39
N ILE A 467 -45.97 18.67 -23.61
CA ILE A 467 -45.04 17.80 -24.36
C ILE A 467 -43.81 18.58 -24.85
N ASN A 468 -43.99 19.83 -25.29
CA ASN A 468 -42.88 20.68 -25.71
C ASN A 468 -41.97 21.04 -24.54
N GLU A 469 -42.53 21.37 -23.37
CA GLU A 469 -41.76 21.57 -22.13
C GLU A 469 -40.96 20.32 -21.75
N LEU A 470 -41.58 19.13 -21.82
CA LEU A 470 -40.90 17.85 -21.58
C LEU A 470 -39.74 17.63 -22.55
N SER A 471 -39.95 17.93 -23.84
CA SER A 471 -38.92 17.78 -24.88
C SER A 471 -37.75 18.73 -24.67
N GLN A 472 -38.03 19.97 -24.24
CA GLN A 472 -37.01 20.97 -23.92
C GLN A 472 -36.18 20.56 -22.68
N ALA A 473 -36.80 20.01 -21.65
CA ALA A 473 -36.11 19.52 -20.45
C ALA A 473 -35.12 18.38 -20.75
N VAL A 474 -35.48 17.46 -21.66
CA VAL A 474 -34.58 16.40 -22.14
C VAL A 474 -33.42 16.98 -22.96
N GLY A 475 -33.68 18.01 -23.77
CA GLY A 475 -32.66 18.73 -24.54
C GLY A 475 -31.63 19.43 -23.64
N LEU A 476 -32.07 20.10 -22.58
CA LEU A 476 -31.21 20.74 -21.56
C LEU A 476 -30.36 19.72 -20.80
N THR A 477 -30.89 18.53 -20.51
CA THR A 477 -30.12 17.49 -19.81
C THR A 477 -29.04 16.89 -20.72
N THR A 478 -29.35 16.72 -22.01
CA THR A 478 -28.34 16.34 -23.01
C THR A 478 -27.26 17.41 -23.12
N LEU A 479 -27.65 18.69 -23.11
CA LEU A 479 -26.72 19.82 -23.08
C LEU A 479 -25.86 19.81 -21.81
N ARG A 480 -26.43 19.49 -20.64
CA ARG A 480 -25.71 19.36 -19.37
C ARG A 480 -24.72 18.20 -19.38
N THR A 481 -25.07 17.06 -19.95
CA THR A 481 -24.13 15.94 -20.13
C THR A 481 -22.98 16.32 -21.07
N VAL A 482 -23.27 17.11 -22.11
CA VAL A 482 -22.25 17.66 -23.00
C VAL A 482 -21.39 18.71 -22.27
N GLN A 483 -21.96 19.55 -21.41
CA GLN A 483 -21.22 20.49 -20.57
C GLN A 483 -20.36 19.79 -19.52
N ILE A 484 -20.83 18.70 -18.91
CA ILE A 484 -20.02 17.86 -18.01
C ILE A 484 -18.88 17.20 -18.77
N LEU A 485 -19.12 16.72 -19.99
CA LEU A 485 -18.07 16.22 -20.87
C LEU A 485 -17.07 17.33 -21.24
N ASP A 486 -17.55 18.55 -21.48
CA ASP A 486 -16.71 19.73 -21.74
C ASP A 486 -15.90 20.11 -20.49
N GLU A 487 -16.48 20.09 -19.29
CA GLU A 487 -15.80 20.31 -18.00
C GLU A 487 -14.74 19.24 -17.74
N VAL A 488 -15.01 17.98 -18.06
CA VAL A 488 -14.02 16.89 -18.00
C VAL A 488 -12.89 17.14 -19.00
N VAL A 489 -13.21 17.60 -20.22
CA VAL A 489 -12.21 17.94 -21.24
C VAL A 489 -11.38 19.16 -20.82
N GLN A 490 -12.00 20.20 -20.24
CA GLN A 490 -11.30 21.37 -19.69
C GLN A 490 -10.44 20.99 -18.48
N SER A 491 -10.91 20.09 -17.61
CA SER A 491 -10.13 19.52 -16.51
C SER A 491 -8.93 18.72 -17.01
N MET A 492 -9.10 17.91 -18.06
CA MET A 492 -7.98 17.22 -18.73
C MET A 492 -7.01 18.22 -19.36
N ASN A 493 -7.51 19.30 -19.95
CA ASN A 493 -6.67 20.35 -20.52
C ASN A 493 -5.89 21.12 -19.45
N GLY A 494 -6.50 21.39 -18.29
CA GLY A 494 -5.84 21.92 -17.10
C GLY A 494 -4.76 20.97 -16.56
N ASN A 495 -5.02 19.66 -16.53
CA ASN A 495 -4.01 18.66 -16.18
C ASN A 495 -2.84 18.64 -17.18
N ILE A 496 -3.12 18.82 -18.47
CA ILE A 496 -2.08 18.96 -19.51
C ILE A 496 -1.27 20.24 -19.28
N GLN A 497 -1.92 21.38 -18.99
CA GLN A 497 -1.21 22.62 -18.68
C GLN A 497 -0.39 22.54 -17.39
N PHE A 498 -0.87 21.82 -16.38
CA PHE A 498 -0.12 21.51 -15.16
C PHE A 498 1.09 20.62 -15.47
N LEU A 499 0.94 19.60 -16.32
CA LEU A 499 2.05 18.77 -16.78
C LEU A 499 3.07 19.57 -17.61
N VAL A 500 2.61 20.49 -18.46
CA VAL A 500 3.47 21.41 -19.22
C VAL A 500 4.20 22.39 -18.28
N SER A 501 3.53 22.90 -17.25
CA SER A 501 4.14 23.78 -16.25
C SER A 501 5.18 23.05 -15.42
N ASN A 502 4.90 21.80 -15.03
CA ASN A 502 5.89 20.93 -14.39
C ASN A 502 7.05 20.59 -15.34
N ALA A 503 6.80 20.40 -16.62
CA ALA A 503 7.86 20.20 -17.61
C ALA A 503 8.73 21.45 -17.77
N ASN A 504 8.15 22.65 -17.77
CA ASN A 504 8.88 23.91 -17.77
C ASN A 504 9.69 24.10 -16.47
N LEU A 505 9.13 23.72 -15.33
CA LEU A 505 9.84 23.73 -14.05
C LEU A 505 11.00 22.71 -14.03
N ILE A 506 10.82 21.55 -14.66
CA ILE A 506 11.88 20.57 -14.86
C ILE A 506 12.96 21.13 -15.79
N ASP A 507 12.59 21.85 -16.84
CA ASP A 507 13.54 22.52 -17.75
C ASP A 507 14.34 23.62 -17.04
N GLU A 508 13.70 24.43 -16.19
CA GLU A 508 14.37 25.41 -15.34
C GLU A 508 15.29 24.75 -14.30
N ARG A 509 14.85 23.64 -13.69
CA ARG A 509 15.70 22.83 -12.81
C ARG A 509 16.89 22.24 -13.56
N THR A 510 16.70 21.80 -14.79
CA THR A 510 17.77 21.26 -15.64
C THR A 510 18.80 22.35 -15.95
N ARG A 511 18.35 23.56 -16.32
CA ARG A 511 19.23 24.73 -16.51
C ARG A 511 19.98 25.14 -15.23
N SER A 512 19.31 25.06 -14.07
CA SER A 512 19.95 25.30 -12.78
C SER A 512 20.99 24.23 -12.43
N ILE A 513 20.68 22.96 -12.72
CA ILE A 513 21.63 21.84 -12.56
C ILE A 513 22.84 22.01 -13.48
N GLU A 514 22.65 22.44 -14.73
CA GLU A 514 23.75 22.73 -15.65
C GLU A 514 24.64 23.87 -15.12
N SER A 515 24.05 24.95 -14.61
CA SER A 515 24.80 26.05 -13.96
C SER A 515 25.58 25.59 -12.72
N ASN A 516 24.95 24.78 -11.87
CA ASN A 516 25.58 24.21 -10.68
C ASN A 516 26.71 23.23 -11.07
N THR A 517 26.52 22.46 -12.14
CA THR A 517 27.54 21.54 -12.67
C THR A 517 28.76 22.31 -13.18
N ASN A 518 28.56 23.42 -13.88
CA ASN A 518 29.66 24.28 -14.31
C ASN A 518 30.42 24.90 -13.11
N THR A 519 29.69 25.29 -12.07
CA THR A 519 30.29 25.80 -10.81
C THR A 519 31.09 24.71 -10.09
N ILE A 520 30.60 23.47 -10.09
CA ILE A 520 31.29 22.29 -9.54
C ILE A 520 32.56 21.98 -10.34
N ILE A 521 32.56 22.16 -11.66
CA ILE A 521 33.75 21.97 -12.49
C ILE A 521 34.85 22.99 -12.12
N GLU A 522 34.49 24.25 -11.88
CA GLU A 522 35.45 25.26 -11.41
C GLU A 522 35.97 24.96 -9.99
N GLN A 523 35.10 24.53 -9.07
CA GLN A 523 35.50 24.11 -7.73
C GLN A 523 36.40 22.85 -7.74
N ASN A 524 36.21 21.95 -8.70
CA ASN A 524 37.04 20.76 -8.87
C ASN A 524 38.48 21.06 -9.30
N GLN A 525 38.72 22.20 -9.97
CA GLN A 525 40.08 22.64 -10.31
C GLN A 525 40.84 23.17 -9.08
N ASP A 526 40.17 23.84 -8.14
CA ASP A 526 40.73 24.27 -6.86
C ASP A 526 40.99 23.09 -5.90
N LEU A 527 40.15 22.05 -5.97
CA LEU A 527 40.33 20.79 -5.24
C LEU A 527 41.61 20.03 -5.64
N ALA A 528 42.03 20.09 -6.90
CA ALA A 528 43.24 19.40 -7.37
C ALA A 528 44.53 19.97 -6.74
N LEU A 529 44.58 21.29 -6.50
CA LEU A 529 45.69 21.94 -5.79
C LEU A 529 45.69 21.61 -4.28
N LYS A 530 44.52 21.53 -3.67
CA LYS A 530 44.37 21.11 -2.26
C LYS A 530 44.75 19.63 -2.05
N GLN A 531 44.51 18.78 -3.05
CA GLN A 531 44.83 17.35 -3.00
C GLN A 531 46.35 17.07 -2.94
N ASN A 532 47.17 17.86 -3.63
CA ASN A 532 48.63 17.73 -3.56
C ASN A 532 49.20 18.12 -2.19
N ASN A 533 48.68 19.19 -1.57
CA ASN A 533 49.09 19.59 -0.23
C ASN A 533 48.65 18.59 0.84
N MET A 534 47.45 18.02 0.69
CA MET A 534 46.92 16.99 1.59
C MET A 534 47.75 15.69 1.54
N THR A 535 48.27 15.32 0.37
CA THR A 535 49.10 14.11 0.20
C THR A 535 50.43 14.22 0.96
N ASN A 536 51.03 15.41 1.03
CA ASN A 536 52.27 15.62 1.78
C ASN A 536 52.06 15.56 3.31
N MET A 537 50.99 16.17 3.84
CA MET A 537 50.69 16.09 5.28
C MET A 537 50.35 14.66 5.73
N GLN A 538 49.68 13.89 4.86
CA GLN A 538 49.38 12.48 5.13
C GLN A 538 50.64 11.60 5.19
N GLN A 539 51.74 11.96 4.51
CA GLN A 539 53.00 11.22 4.61
C GLN A 539 53.75 11.47 5.93
N GLU A 540 53.70 12.69 6.47
CA GLU A 540 54.31 13.02 7.77
C GLU A 540 53.57 12.31 8.91
N THR A 541 52.24 12.35 8.88
CA THR A 541 51.36 11.66 9.86
C THR A 541 51.63 10.15 9.91
N LEU A 542 51.85 9.51 8.76
CA LEU A 542 52.19 8.09 8.68
C LEU A 542 53.50 7.75 9.42
N GLN A 543 54.51 8.61 9.36
CA GLN A 543 55.80 8.36 10.00
C GLN A 543 55.70 8.40 11.54
N GLU A 544 54.92 9.34 12.08
CA GLU A 544 54.73 9.49 13.52
C GLU A 544 53.90 8.33 14.10
N MET A 545 52.82 7.93 13.42
CA MET A 545 52.00 6.78 13.84
C MET A 545 52.80 5.46 13.78
N ALA A 546 53.65 5.29 12.77
CA ALA A 546 54.53 4.12 12.68
C ALA A 546 55.56 4.06 13.83
N GLN A 547 55.94 5.20 14.42
CA GLN A 547 56.80 5.22 15.59
C GLN A 547 56.08 4.71 16.84
N GLN A 548 54.80 5.05 17.02
CA GLN A 548 54.01 4.57 18.16
C GLN A 548 53.75 3.06 18.09
N SER A 549 53.47 2.55 16.89
CA SER A 549 53.34 1.10 16.64
C SER A 549 54.59 0.32 17.07
N ARG A 550 55.80 0.80 16.73
CA ARG A 550 57.06 0.17 17.17
C ARG A 550 57.29 0.22 18.69
N MET A 551 56.89 1.32 19.33
CA MET A 551 57.01 1.47 20.78
C MET A 551 56.09 0.49 21.51
N LEU A 552 54.87 0.33 21.01
CA LEU A 552 53.92 -0.65 21.51
C LEU A 552 54.44 -2.09 21.36
N ASP A 553 55.01 -2.45 20.20
CA ASP A 553 55.60 -3.78 20.01
C ASP A 553 56.71 -4.08 21.03
N SER A 554 57.50 -3.06 21.38
CA SER A 554 58.54 -3.17 22.41
C SER A 554 57.92 -3.40 23.79
N ILE A 555 56.88 -2.66 24.15
CA ILE A 555 56.12 -2.84 25.40
C ILE A 555 55.53 -4.25 25.48
N VAL A 556 54.86 -4.73 24.43
CA VAL A 556 54.27 -6.09 24.39
C VAL A 556 55.35 -7.17 24.52
N GLY A 557 56.57 -6.90 24.02
CA GLY A 557 57.75 -7.73 24.21
C GLY A 557 58.17 -7.85 25.68
N TYR A 558 58.20 -6.75 26.44
CA TYR A 558 58.56 -6.76 27.86
C TYR A 558 57.63 -7.62 28.73
N PHE A 559 56.34 -7.71 28.41
CA PHE A 559 55.43 -8.64 29.10
C PHE A 559 55.90 -10.09 29.01
N GLY A 560 56.50 -10.49 27.87
CA GLY A 560 56.98 -11.84 27.62
C GLY A 560 58.32 -12.16 28.31
N SER A 561 59.08 -11.14 28.72
CA SER A 561 60.38 -11.32 29.40
C SER A 561 60.29 -11.33 30.92
N ILE A 562 59.09 -11.12 31.49
CA ILE A 562 58.86 -11.21 32.95
C ILE A 562 58.93 -12.67 33.39
N GLN A 563 59.80 -12.93 34.34
CA GLN A 563 59.95 -14.19 35.04
C GLN A 563 59.70 -14.01 36.54
N MET A 564 59.21 -15.03 37.24
CA MET A 564 58.94 -14.97 38.68
C MET A 564 59.84 -15.93 39.45
N SER A 565 60.39 -15.48 40.57
CA SER A 565 61.24 -16.30 41.45
C SER A 565 60.44 -17.40 42.17
N GLN A 566 61.08 -18.53 42.51
CA GLN A 566 60.47 -19.61 43.31
C GLN A 566 59.94 -19.19 44.70
N ASN A 567 60.20 -17.95 45.15
CA ASN A 567 59.63 -17.42 46.38
C ASN A 567 58.13 -17.07 46.27
N PHE A 568 57.56 -17.08 45.06
CA PHE A 568 56.12 -16.96 44.86
C PHE A 568 55.44 -18.28 45.23
N GLY A 569 54.36 -18.21 46.03
CA GLY A 569 53.51 -19.38 46.25
C GLY A 569 52.77 -19.77 44.97
N ARG A 570 52.53 -21.07 44.76
CA ARG A 570 51.89 -21.61 43.55
C ARG A 570 50.60 -20.88 43.14
N LYS A 571 49.75 -20.55 44.11
CA LYS A 571 48.52 -19.77 43.88
C LYS A 571 48.81 -18.32 43.45
N SER A 572 49.72 -17.64 44.16
CA SER A 572 50.16 -16.28 43.82
C SER A 572 50.72 -16.22 42.40
N PHE A 573 51.53 -17.22 42.01
CA PHE A 573 52.10 -17.34 40.68
C PHE A 573 51.03 -17.49 39.60
N GLN A 574 50.05 -18.38 39.81
CA GLN A 574 48.94 -18.59 38.88
C GLN A 574 48.08 -17.33 38.71
N ASP A 575 47.67 -16.69 39.81
CA ASP A 575 46.86 -15.47 39.76
C ASP A 575 47.63 -14.34 39.07
N SER A 576 48.94 -14.25 39.34
CA SER A 576 49.81 -13.23 38.77
C SER A 576 50.02 -13.41 37.26
N ILE A 577 50.35 -14.63 36.81
CA ILE A 577 50.63 -14.85 35.38
C ILE A 577 49.36 -14.69 34.52
N LEU A 578 48.19 -15.05 35.04
CA LEU A 578 46.91 -14.85 34.35
C LEU A 578 46.52 -13.38 34.27
N LYS A 579 46.70 -12.61 35.36
CA LYS A 579 46.48 -11.15 35.35
C LYS A 579 47.41 -10.43 34.38
N LEU A 580 48.68 -10.82 34.34
CA LEU A 580 49.64 -10.30 33.37
C LEU A 580 49.19 -10.59 31.92
N GLY A 581 48.66 -11.79 31.67
CA GLY A 581 48.08 -12.18 30.39
C GLY A 581 46.87 -11.33 29.99
N VAL A 582 45.97 -11.03 30.94
CA VAL A 582 44.80 -10.17 30.70
C VAL A 582 45.22 -8.74 30.35
N VAL A 583 46.15 -8.14 31.08
CA VAL A 583 46.62 -6.78 30.80
C VAL A 583 47.30 -6.71 29.42
N ARG A 584 48.07 -7.74 29.06
CA ARG A 584 48.70 -7.87 27.73
C ARG A 584 47.66 -8.02 26.61
N LEU A 585 46.61 -8.82 26.83
CA LEU A 585 45.49 -8.94 25.90
C LEU A 585 44.76 -7.61 25.70
N ARG A 586 44.46 -6.91 26.79
CA ARG A 586 43.79 -5.59 26.75
C ARG A 586 44.57 -4.56 25.95
N LEU A 587 45.89 -4.49 26.15
CA LEU A 587 46.76 -3.56 25.42
C LEU A 587 46.82 -3.88 23.91
N THR A 588 46.95 -5.16 23.55
CA THR A 588 46.97 -5.57 22.13
C THR A 588 45.60 -5.43 21.46
N ARG A 589 44.51 -5.62 22.21
CA ARG A 589 43.14 -5.39 21.75
C ARG A 589 42.91 -3.93 21.42
N TRP A 590 43.32 -3.02 22.32
CA TRP A 590 43.26 -1.58 22.08
C TRP A 590 44.02 -1.21 20.81
N SER A 591 45.27 -1.67 20.67
CA SER A 591 46.12 -1.39 19.50
C SER A 591 45.48 -1.78 18.17
N GLN A 592 44.87 -2.97 18.13
CA GLN A 592 44.19 -3.45 16.93
C GLN A 592 42.94 -2.61 16.64
N ALA A 593 42.19 -2.22 17.67
CA ALA A 593 40.99 -1.40 17.52
C ALA A 593 41.28 0.03 17.04
N VAL A 594 42.44 0.60 17.44
CA VAL A 594 42.88 1.92 16.95
C VAL A 594 43.61 1.87 15.61
N GLY A 595 43.88 0.69 15.06
CA GLY A 595 44.45 0.52 13.72
C GLY A 595 45.99 0.61 13.64
N LEU A 596 46.73 0.44 14.75
CA LEU A 596 48.19 0.58 14.80
C LEU A 596 48.99 -0.64 14.27
N LYS A 597 48.31 -1.70 13.81
CA LYS A 597 48.91 -2.99 13.45
C LYS A 597 49.57 -3.03 12.06
N ASP A 598 49.03 -2.32 11.06
CA ASP A 598 49.40 -2.50 9.65
C ASP A 598 49.75 -1.18 8.94
N LEU A 599 50.66 -0.38 9.52
CA LEU A 599 51.04 0.94 8.99
C LEU A 599 52.07 0.85 7.85
N ASN A 600 51.63 0.39 6.68
CA ASN A 600 52.52 0.14 5.52
C ASN A 600 52.44 1.21 4.42
N ASN A 601 51.38 2.02 4.38
CA ASN A 601 51.21 3.10 3.40
C ASN A 601 50.15 4.14 3.84
N VAL A 602 50.04 5.28 3.15
CA VAL A 602 49.11 6.37 3.48
C VAL A 602 47.63 5.93 3.47
N GLN A 603 47.24 4.90 2.71
CA GLN A 603 45.86 4.42 2.71
C GLN A 603 45.48 3.77 4.04
N THR A 604 46.46 3.18 4.74
CA THR A 604 46.24 2.54 6.05
C THR A 604 45.90 3.55 7.15
N LEU A 605 46.30 4.83 7.00
CA LEU A 605 45.91 5.92 7.93
C LEU A 605 44.40 6.12 8.03
N ARG A 606 43.63 5.81 6.97
CA ARG A 606 42.16 5.95 7.00
C ARG A 606 41.49 5.04 8.02
N HIS A 607 42.17 3.98 8.41
CA HIS A 607 41.71 3.00 9.37
C HIS A 607 42.26 3.27 10.77
N VAL A 608 43.23 4.17 10.92
CA VAL A 608 43.75 4.62 12.21
C VAL A 608 42.75 5.57 12.85
N LYS A 609 42.42 5.32 14.11
CA LYS A 609 41.39 6.08 14.85
C LYS A 609 41.99 7.10 15.83
N ILE A 610 43.32 7.28 15.78
CA ILE A 610 44.04 8.28 16.57
C ILE A 610 44.08 9.57 15.76
N SER A 611 43.60 10.67 16.34
CA SER A 611 43.73 12.00 15.73
C SER A 611 45.14 12.56 15.95
N ASP A 612 45.56 13.52 15.12
CA ASP A 612 46.84 14.21 15.29
C ASP A 612 46.91 14.97 16.63
N GLU A 613 45.77 15.39 17.17
CA GLU A 613 45.66 16.08 18.47
C GLU A 613 45.86 15.12 19.66
N ASP A 614 45.43 13.86 19.53
CA ASP A 614 45.53 12.84 20.58
C ASP A 614 46.88 12.10 20.58
N LEU A 615 47.62 12.16 19.47
CA LEU A 615 48.89 11.44 19.27
C LEU A 615 49.96 11.74 20.35
N PRO A 616 50.15 12.99 20.83
CA PRO A 616 51.06 13.27 21.93
C PRO A 616 50.67 12.58 23.24
N MET A 617 49.36 12.48 23.53
CA MET A 617 48.85 11.82 24.74
C MET A 617 49.07 10.31 24.69
N VAL A 618 48.86 9.69 23.51
CA VAL A 618 49.18 8.27 23.29
C VAL A 618 50.66 8.00 23.54
N LYS A 619 51.54 8.85 22.98
CA LYS A 619 52.99 8.74 23.17
C LYS A 619 53.39 8.85 24.64
N GLU A 620 52.78 9.77 25.38
CA GLU A 620 53.02 9.95 26.82
C GLU A 620 52.61 8.70 27.61
N LEU A 621 51.40 8.16 27.37
CA LEU A 621 50.89 7.00 28.09
C LEU A 621 51.69 5.71 27.79
N LEU A 622 52.05 5.48 26.52
CA LEU A 622 52.96 4.38 26.16
C LEU A 622 54.33 4.57 26.84
N GLY A 623 54.80 5.82 26.97
CA GLY A 623 56.02 6.17 27.71
C GLY A 623 55.95 5.76 29.18
N ARG A 624 54.86 6.10 29.86
CA ARG A 624 54.62 5.71 31.27
C ARG A 624 54.62 4.20 31.46
N ILE A 625 54.00 3.45 30.55
CA ILE A 625 54.01 1.98 30.60
C ILE A 625 55.45 1.46 30.53
N MET A 626 56.27 2.01 29.63
CA MET A 626 57.68 1.59 29.50
C MET A 626 58.52 1.98 30.73
N GLU A 627 58.27 3.16 31.32
CA GLU A 627 58.90 3.58 32.58
C GLU A 627 58.57 2.63 33.74
N SER A 628 57.35 2.09 33.82
CA SER A 628 56.97 1.09 34.82
C SER A 628 57.79 -0.20 34.69
N PHE A 629 58.09 -0.64 33.47
CA PHE A 629 59.00 -1.78 33.24
C PHE A 629 60.44 -1.47 33.68
N ASP A 630 60.97 -0.30 33.31
CA ASP A 630 62.31 0.15 33.72
C ASP A 630 62.45 0.21 35.25
N ASP A 631 61.44 0.72 35.95
CA ASP A 631 61.43 0.82 37.40
C ASP A 631 61.30 -0.54 38.09
N ALA A 632 60.56 -1.48 37.49
CA ALA A 632 60.53 -2.87 37.93
C ALA A 632 61.91 -3.54 37.78
N GLU A 633 62.61 -3.31 36.66
CA GLU A 633 63.96 -3.84 36.42
C GLU A 633 65.00 -3.27 37.40
N ARG A 634 64.96 -1.95 37.65
CA ARG A 634 65.81 -1.30 38.67
C ARG A 634 65.55 -1.86 40.06
N THR A 635 64.29 -2.09 40.40
CA THR A 635 63.89 -2.66 41.69
C THR A 635 64.36 -4.11 41.83
N SER A 636 64.15 -4.92 40.80
CA SER A 636 64.67 -6.29 40.71
C SER A 636 66.19 -6.33 40.89
N SER A 637 66.92 -5.50 40.15
CA SER A 637 68.38 -5.37 40.25
C SER A 637 68.86 -4.96 41.64
N ARG A 638 68.15 -4.08 42.34
CA ARG A 638 68.45 -3.69 43.73
C ARG A 638 68.22 -4.84 44.72
N ILE A 639 67.15 -5.62 44.54
CA ILE A 639 66.84 -6.78 45.39
C ILE A 639 67.90 -7.87 45.19
N LYS A 640 68.25 -8.18 43.93
CA LYS A 640 69.32 -9.13 43.57
C LYS A 640 70.65 -8.76 44.22
N LYS A 641 71.01 -7.46 44.24
CA LYS A 641 72.25 -6.97 44.91
C LYS A 641 72.20 -7.08 46.43
N ARG A 642 71.03 -6.87 47.06
CA ARG A 642 70.87 -6.90 48.52
C ARG A 642 70.83 -8.31 49.10
N ASN A 643 70.30 -9.27 48.35
CA ASN A 643 70.08 -10.65 48.81
C ASN A 643 70.56 -11.67 47.75
N PRO A 644 71.88 -11.92 47.63
CA PRO A 644 72.44 -12.81 46.61
C PRO A 644 71.95 -14.27 46.71
N SER A 645 71.45 -14.69 47.88
CA SER A 645 70.86 -16.02 48.10
C SER A 645 69.47 -16.20 47.45
N LEU A 646 68.79 -15.12 47.04
CA LEU A 646 67.54 -15.22 46.26
C LEU A 646 67.80 -15.67 44.82
N SER A 647 69.00 -15.42 44.29
CA SER A 647 69.42 -15.84 42.94
C SER A 647 69.68 -17.35 42.80
N SER A 648 69.92 -18.06 43.90
CA SER A 648 70.15 -19.52 43.91
C SER A 648 68.87 -20.34 43.86
N GLY A 649 67.69 -19.70 43.98
CA GLY A 649 66.40 -20.36 44.07
C GLY A 649 65.70 -20.68 42.75
N GLY A 650 66.27 -20.42 41.57
CA GLY A 650 65.60 -20.71 40.29
C GLY A 650 64.35 -19.85 39.99
N VAL A 651 63.80 -20.03 38.79
CA VAL A 651 62.62 -19.34 38.24
C VAL A 651 61.46 -20.33 38.13
N LEU A 652 60.22 -19.86 38.34
CA LEU A 652 59.01 -20.66 38.15
C LEU A 652 58.70 -20.85 36.67
N ASP A 653 58.39 -22.08 36.30
CA ASP A 653 58.09 -22.51 34.93
C ASP A 653 56.57 -22.66 34.77
N PRO A 654 55.89 -21.82 33.97
CA PRO A 654 54.44 -21.91 33.76
C PRO A 654 53.96 -23.31 33.36
N ALA A 655 54.78 -24.06 32.60
CA ALA A 655 54.43 -25.40 32.14
C ALA A 655 54.45 -26.45 33.26
N LYS A 656 55.10 -26.17 34.40
CA LYS A 656 55.21 -27.09 35.54
C LYS A 656 54.35 -26.69 36.73
N GLU A 657 54.11 -25.39 36.90
CA GLU A 657 53.56 -24.82 38.13
C GLU A 657 52.04 -24.52 38.04
N LEU A 658 51.51 -24.31 36.83
CA LEU A 658 50.07 -24.06 36.61
C LEU A 658 49.24 -25.34 36.69
N ASP A 659 47.97 -25.20 37.10
CA ASP A 659 46.99 -26.27 36.87
C ASP A 659 46.58 -26.35 35.39
N GLU A 660 45.92 -27.44 35.00
CA GLU A 660 45.60 -27.73 33.60
C GLU A 660 44.73 -26.65 32.93
N ALA A 661 43.77 -26.09 33.68
CA ALA A 661 42.87 -25.05 33.18
C ALA A 661 43.59 -23.70 33.04
N ALA A 662 44.40 -23.32 34.03
CA ALA A 662 45.22 -22.12 34.00
C ALA A 662 46.32 -22.19 32.93
N ALA A 663 46.94 -23.34 32.73
CA ALA A 663 47.93 -23.57 31.67
C ALA A 663 47.32 -23.42 30.28
N SER A 664 46.15 -24.03 30.05
CA SER A 664 45.41 -23.90 28.78
C SER A 664 44.99 -22.45 28.52
N LEU A 665 44.49 -21.77 29.55
CA LEU A 665 44.10 -20.37 29.44
C LEU A 665 45.30 -19.47 29.12
N HIS A 666 46.41 -19.61 29.85
CA HIS A 666 47.64 -18.86 29.62
C HIS A 666 48.19 -19.07 28.18
N GLN A 667 48.20 -20.31 27.69
CA GLN A 667 48.63 -20.62 26.33
C GLN A 667 47.74 -19.93 25.27
N LYS A 668 46.43 -19.97 25.44
CA LYS A 668 45.49 -19.32 24.50
C LYS A 668 45.63 -17.80 24.47
N MET A 669 45.81 -17.17 25.64
CA MET A 669 46.08 -15.72 25.72
C MET A 669 47.35 -15.36 24.93
N ASP A 670 48.40 -16.17 25.06
CA ASP A 670 49.65 -15.96 24.33
C ASP A 670 49.50 -16.18 22.81
N THR A 671 48.73 -17.18 22.38
CA THR A 671 48.40 -17.39 20.96
C THR A 671 47.68 -16.19 20.36
N ILE A 672 46.65 -15.67 21.03
CA ILE A 672 45.89 -14.49 20.56
C ILE A 672 46.83 -13.29 20.41
N VAL A 673 47.69 -13.03 21.40
CA VAL A 673 48.67 -11.93 21.33
C VAL A 673 49.63 -12.11 20.15
N LYS A 674 50.18 -13.32 19.94
CA LYS A 674 51.10 -13.60 18.83
C LYS A 674 50.45 -13.40 17.46
N THR A 675 49.21 -13.87 17.28
CA THR A 675 48.43 -13.63 16.05
C THR A 675 48.18 -12.14 15.82
N ARG A 676 48.00 -11.35 16.88
CA ARG A 676 47.86 -9.89 16.78
C ARG A 676 49.15 -9.18 16.40
N GLN A 677 50.31 -9.73 16.72
CA GLN A 677 51.61 -9.16 16.35
C GLN A 677 52.14 -9.60 14.98
N GLY A 678 51.45 -10.50 14.27
CA GLY A 678 51.84 -10.94 12.92
C GLY A 678 53.15 -11.73 12.86
N LYS A 679 53.62 -12.29 13.98
CA LYS A 679 54.85 -13.08 14.07
C LYS A 679 54.52 -14.57 14.12
N GLU A 680 54.68 -15.27 13.01
CA GLU A 680 54.81 -16.73 12.99
C GLU A 680 56.30 -17.09 13.19
N GLU A 681 56.59 -17.80 14.28
CA GLU A 681 57.82 -18.54 14.57
C GLU A 681 59.15 -17.92 14.05
N GLN A 682 59.72 -16.93 14.75
CA GLN A 682 61.16 -16.61 14.64
C GLN A 682 61.80 -16.24 15.99
N SER A 683 63.13 -16.40 15.99
CA SER A 683 64.09 -16.69 17.06
C SER A 683 64.05 -15.81 18.31
N GLU A 684 64.31 -16.47 19.45
CA GLU A 684 64.77 -15.90 20.71
C GLU A 684 66.07 -15.09 20.50
N ASP A 685 65.94 -13.83 20.10
CA ASP A 685 67.01 -12.85 20.32
C ASP A 685 67.03 -12.48 21.81
N GLU A 686 68.24 -12.35 22.37
CA GLU A 686 68.56 -12.10 23.78
C GLU A 686 67.78 -10.90 24.36
N GLN A 687 66.54 -11.13 24.80
CA GLN A 687 65.79 -10.17 25.60
C GLN A 687 66.25 -10.26 27.06
N THR A 688 66.39 -9.09 27.67
CA THR A 688 66.82 -8.94 29.06
C THR A 688 65.80 -9.61 29.99
N GLU A 689 66.20 -10.67 30.68
CA GLU A 689 65.33 -11.40 31.60
C GLU A 689 64.99 -10.56 32.84
N LEU A 690 63.72 -10.18 32.99
CA LEU A 690 63.23 -9.43 34.15
C LEU A 690 62.67 -10.39 35.21
N ILE A 691 63.47 -10.73 36.22
CA ILE A 691 63.02 -11.61 37.31
C ILE A 691 62.41 -10.81 38.46
N LEU A 692 61.16 -11.10 38.83
CA LEU A 692 60.48 -10.52 39.99
C LEU A 692 60.62 -11.43 41.22
N TYR A 693 61.14 -10.88 42.31
CA TYR A 693 61.49 -11.62 43.52
C TYR A 693 60.44 -11.57 44.64
N GLU A 694 59.53 -10.60 44.62
CA GLU A 694 58.50 -10.41 45.66
C GLU A 694 57.15 -10.08 45.03
N ASP A 695 56.07 -10.70 45.55
CA ASP A 695 54.68 -10.56 45.09
C ASP A 695 54.18 -9.10 45.09
N LYS A 696 54.47 -8.33 46.15
CA LYS A 696 54.09 -6.92 46.26
C LYS A 696 54.64 -6.03 45.12
N ASN A 697 55.80 -6.37 44.54
CA ASN A 697 56.39 -5.60 43.45
C ASN A 697 55.73 -5.96 42.11
N PHE A 698 55.25 -7.20 41.98
CA PHE A 698 54.44 -7.62 40.84
C PHE A 698 53.06 -6.95 40.87
N THR A 699 52.37 -6.97 42.01
CA THR A 699 51.06 -6.31 42.17
C THR A 699 51.14 -4.84 41.78
N ARG A 700 52.15 -4.13 42.27
CA ARG A 700 52.38 -2.73 41.93
C ARG A 700 52.64 -2.52 40.43
N LEU A 701 53.48 -3.35 39.81
CA LEU A 701 53.76 -3.26 38.37
C LEU A 701 52.48 -3.45 37.54
N ILE A 702 51.65 -4.43 37.90
CA ILE A 702 50.38 -4.69 37.21
C ILE A 702 49.41 -3.52 37.39
N GLU A 703 49.28 -2.98 38.60
CA GLU A 703 48.42 -1.82 38.87
C GLU A 703 48.86 -0.59 38.06
N ASP A 704 50.15 -0.23 38.13
CA ASP A 704 50.72 0.94 37.42
C ASP A 704 50.53 0.82 35.89
N ILE A 705 50.69 -0.38 35.33
CA ILE A 705 50.46 -0.65 33.91
C ILE A 705 48.97 -0.65 33.58
N SER A 706 48.14 -1.32 34.39
CA SER A 706 46.70 -1.45 34.15
C SER A 706 46.00 -0.08 34.16
N ASP A 707 46.41 0.82 35.06
CA ASP A 707 45.95 2.20 35.12
C ASP A 707 46.34 2.97 33.84
N SER A 708 47.59 2.83 33.40
CA SER A 708 48.06 3.47 32.18
C SER A 708 47.36 2.94 30.92
N VAL A 709 47.08 1.64 30.87
CA VAL A 709 46.28 1.01 29.79
C VAL A 709 44.81 1.44 29.86
N ASN A 710 44.28 1.68 31.06
CA ASN A 710 42.93 2.18 31.25
C ASN A 710 42.77 3.61 30.72
N ASP A 711 43.71 4.49 31.04
CA ASP A 711 43.76 5.85 30.50
C ASP A 711 43.85 5.82 28.96
N LEU A 712 44.67 4.91 28.42
CA LEU A 712 44.85 4.73 26.98
C LEU A 712 43.56 4.28 26.27
N VAL A 713 42.78 3.39 26.88
CA VAL A 713 41.48 2.95 26.37
C VAL A 713 40.44 4.06 26.46
N ASN A 714 40.42 4.83 27.56
CA ASN A 714 39.44 5.90 27.78
C ASN A 714 39.62 7.11 26.86
N LEU A 715 40.83 7.32 26.33
CA LEU A 715 41.08 8.34 25.32
C LEU A 715 40.30 8.12 24.01
N PHE A 716 39.89 6.87 23.73
CA PHE A 716 39.26 6.52 22.45
C PHE A 716 37.92 5.79 22.63
N PRO A 717 36.87 6.46 23.14
CA PRO A 717 35.55 5.85 23.28
C PRO A 717 34.95 5.44 21.92
N ALA A 718 35.35 6.11 20.84
CA ALA A 718 34.87 5.81 19.49
C ALA A 718 35.27 4.41 18.97
N VAL A 719 36.28 3.76 19.57
CA VAL A 719 36.66 2.39 19.22
C VAL A 719 36.12 1.33 20.18
N GLU A 720 35.25 1.73 21.12
CA GLU A 720 34.66 0.84 22.13
C GLU A 720 33.91 -0.34 21.47
N GLU A 721 33.17 -0.10 20.40
CA GLU A 721 32.46 -1.16 19.66
C GLU A 721 33.42 -2.19 19.04
N MET A 722 34.54 -1.72 18.46
CA MET A 722 35.55 -2.61 17.88
C MET A 722 36.33 -3.37 18.97
N GLN A 723 36.64 -2.71 20.09
CA GLN A 723 37.21 -3.38 21.26
C GLN A 723 36.26 -4.43 21.83
N GLN A 724 34.96 -4.15 21.89
CA GLN A 724 33.95 -5.12 22.33
C GLN A 724 33.89 -6.33 21.40
N LYS A 725 33.93 -6.13 20.07
CA LYS A 725 33.97 -7.23 19.10
C LYS A 725 35.19 -8.13 19.30
N LEU A 726 36.38 -7.55 19.42
CA LEU A 726 37.62 -8.31 19.66
C LEU A 726 37.61 -9.01 21.02
N CYS A 727 36.94 -8.42 22.02
CA CYS A 727 36.73 -9.01 23.34
C CYS A 727 35.78 -10.22 23.26
N ASP A 728 34.72 -10.15 22.44
CA ASP A 728 33.80 -11.28 22.22
C ASP A 728 34.53 -12.45 21.53
N GLU A 729 35.41 -12.16 20.56
CA GLU A 729 36.27 -13.14 19.89
C GLU A 729 37.26 -13.82 20.87
N GLU A 730 37.92 -13.04 21.73
CA GLU A 730 38.79 -13.52 22.81
C GLU A 730 38.07 -14.52 23.73
N VAL A 731 36.87 -14.16 24.21
CA VAL A 731 36.08 -15.02 25.10
C VAL A 731 35.62 -16.28 24.38
N SER A 732 35.22 -16.19 23.11
CA SER A 732 34.82 -17.33 22.30
C SER A 732 35.95 -18.36 22.13
N GLU A 733 37.18 -17.90 21.85
CA GLU A 733 38.35 -18.78 21.74
C GLU A 733 38.75 -19.42 23.09
N MET A 734 38.63 -18.67 24.18
CA MET A 734 38.97 -19.14 25.53
C MET A 734 37.90 -20.08 26.13
N ASN A 735 36.62 -19.94 25.77
CA ASN A 735 35.49 -20.76 26.26
C ASN A 735 35.59 -22.26 25.92
N LYS A 736 36.47 -22.66 24.99
CA LYS A 736 36.61 -24.08 24.56
C LYS A 736 37.30 -24.99 25.61
N ALA A 737 37.69 -24.46 26.78
CA ALA A 737 38.39 -25.21 27.85
C ALA A 737 37.55 -25.28 29.13
N GLU A 738 37.54 -26.44 29.80
CA GLU A 738 36.73 -26.70 31.00
C GLU A 738 37.18 -25.81 32.17
N ASN A 739 36.23 -25.17 32.87
CA ASN A 739 36.46 -24.18 33.94
C ASN A 739 37.23 -22.89 33.56
N ALA A 740 37.56 -22.68 32.27
CA ALA A 740 38.33 -21.52 31.82
C ALA A 740 37.60 -20.18 32.02
N LEU A 741 36.28 -20.13 31.82
CA LEU A 741 35.49 -18.90 32.00
C LEU A 741 35.48 -18.41 33.46
N SER A 742 35.53 -19.32 34.43
CA SER A 742 35.57 -18.93 35.85
C SER A 742 36.93 -18.31 36.22
N LEU A 743 38.03 -18.95 35.79
CA LEU A 743 39.38 -18.43 36.01
C LEU A 743 39.62 -17.12 35.25
N LEU A 744 39.10 -17.01 34.02
CA LEU A 744 39.19 -15.80 33.22
C LEU A 744 38.41 -14.64 33.87
N LYS A 745 37.23 -14.91 34.43
CA LYS A 745 36.45 -13.92 35.19
C LYS A 745 37.25 -13.39 36.39
N GLU A 746 37.87 -14.27 37.16
CA GLU A 746 38.68 -13.90 38.33
C GLU A 746 39.95 -13.14 37.95
N ALA A 747 40.63 -13.53 36.87
CA ALA A 747 41.82 -12.85 36.37
C ALA A 747 41.51 -11.48 35.73
N ALA A 748 40.34 -11.34 35.10
CA ALA A 748 39.88 -10.09 34.50
C ALA A 748 39.34 -9.08 35.51
N ASP A 749 38.94 -9.54 36.71
CA ASP A 749 38.41 -8.67 37.74
C ASP A 749 39.45 -7.62 38.20
N GLY A 750 39.06 -6.34 38.09
CA GLY A 750 39.93 -5.20 38.35
C GLY A 750 41.04 -4.95 37.33
N GLN A 751 41.21 -5.78 36.29
CA GLN A 751 42.22 -5.62 35.24
C GLN A 751 41.62 -5.28 33.88
N ASP A 752 40.45 -5.85 33.56
CA ASP A 752 39.72 -5.62 32.32
C ASP A 752 38.20 -5.76 32.54
N ASN A 753 37.55 -4.64 32.80
CA ASN A 753 36.11 -4.59 33.07
C ASN A 753 35.26 -5.03 31.86
N MET A 754 35.72 -4.77 30.63
CA MET A 754 35.01 -5.17 29.42
C MET A 754 35.04 -6.68 29.28
N LEU A 755 36.22 -7.29 29.40
CA LEU A 755 36.39 -8.74 29.37
C LEU A 755 35.62 -9.43 30.49
N SER A 756 35.67 -8.90 31.71
CA SER A 756 34.91 -9.43 32.85
C SER A 756 33.39 -9.42 32.59
N LYS A 757 32.83 -8.31 32.09
CA LYS A 757 31.40 -8.20 31.73
C LYS A 757 31.00 -9.15 30.60
N THR A 758 31.83 -9.28 29.57
CA THR A 758 31.58 -10.19 28.44
C THR A 758 31.52 -11.64 28.91
N VAL A 759 32.47 -12.06 29.76
CA VAL A 759 32.46 -13.40 30.35
C VAL A 759 31.20 -13.64 31.19
N ILE A 760 30.77 -12.66 32.00
CA ILE A 760 29.52 -12.74 32.78
C ILE A 760 28.30 -12.87 31.84
N LYS A 761 28.21 -12.05 30.80
CA LYS A 761 27.11 -12.09 29.82
C LYS A 761 27.05 -13.41 29.08
N VAL A 762 28.19 -14.00 28.72
CA VAL A 762 28.24 -15.32 28.09
C VAL A 762 27.70 -16.38 29.06
N ILE A 763 28.15 -16.37 30.32
CA ILE A 763 27.63 -17.26 31.38
C ILE A 763 26.11 -17.10 31.57
N GLU A 764 25.57 -15.88 31.51
CA GLU A 764 24.13 -15.59 31.68
C GLU A 764 23.29 -15.87 30.43
N SER A 765 23.80 -15.60 29.23
CA SER A 765 23.10 -15.75 27.94
C SER A 765 22.81 -17.20 27.57
N THR A 766 23.66 -18.14 28.00
CA THR A 766 23.39 -19.59 27.91
C THR A 766 22.10 -19.97 28.68
N THR A 767 21.60 -19.09 29.55
CA THR A 767 20.39 -19.28 30.37
C THR A 767 19.12 -18.65 29.76
N THR A 768 19.20 -17.79 28.71
CA THR A 768 18.10 -16.85 28.35
C THR A 768 17.49 -17.02 26.93
N TYR A 769 17.85 -18.04 26.15
CA TYR A 769 17.42 -18.24 24.76
C TYR A 769 15.98 -18.81 24.55
N ASN A 770 14.99 -18.44 25.38
CA ASN A 770 13.66 -19.08 25.37
C ASN A 770 12.50 -18.28 24.74
N ASN A 771 12.72 -17.15 24.05
CA ASN A 771 11.64 -16.31 23.50
C ASN A 771 11.69 -16.05 21.97
N SER A 772 11.95 -17.08 21.18
CA SER A 772 11.59 -17.12 19.75
C SER A 772 10.31 -17.94 19.57
N VAL A 773 9.38 -17.50 18.70
CA VAL A 773 8.35 -18.41 18.18
C VAL A 773 9.07 -19.42 17.30
N VAL A 774 9.50 -20.52 17.93
CA VAL A 774 10.11 -21.65 17.26
C VAL A 774 8.96 -22.44 16.63
N PHE A 775 8.96 -22.55 15.29
CA PHE A 775 8.20 -23.63 14.65
C PHE A 775 8.85 -24.94 15.10
N GLN A 776 8.29 -25.57 16.13
CA GLN A 776 8.73 -26.89 16.57
C GLN A 776 8.20 -27.91 15.56
N GLY A 777 9.08 -28.30 14.65
CA GLY A 777 8.91 -29.45 13.77
C GLY A 777 10.22 -29.71 13.07
N THR A 778 10.76 -30.91 13.20
CA THR A 778 12.00 -31.36 12.54
C THR A 778 11.90 -31.37 10.99
N ASN A 779 10.72 -31.05 10.44
CA ASN A 779 10.39 -31.06 9.00
C ASN A 779 9.86 -29.71 8.48
N SER A 780 10.15 -28.59 9.15
CA SER A 780 9.50 -27.32 8.85
C SER A 780 10.02 -26.67 7.56
N GLY A 781 9.48 -27.08 6.42
CA GLY A 781 9.43 -26.29 5.18
C GLY A 781 10.57 -26.47 4.17
N ASP A 782 10.32 -26.01 2.94
CA ASP A 782 11.25 -26.02 1.80
C ASP A 782 11.60 -24.59 1.37
N PHE A 783 12.30 -24.47 0.24
CA PHE A 783 12.59 -23.19 -0.40
C PHE A 783 11.70 -22.98 -1.62
N PHE A 784 11.27 -21.75 -1.81
CA PHE A 784 10.55 -21.32 -2.99
C PHE A 784 11.11 -19.99 -3.48
N SER A 785 10.75 -19.61 -4.71
CA SER A 785 11.19 -18.38 -5.34
C SER A 785 10.06 -17.38 -5.44
N ILE A 786 10.40 -16.10 -5.32
CA ILE A 786 9.48 -14.97 -5.49
C ILE A 786 9.96 -14.13 -6.67
N GLY A 787 9.05 -13.83 -7.59
CA GLY A 787 9.32 -13.01 -8.76
C GLY A 787 9.77 -11.60 -8.38
N ARG A 788 10.65 -11.01 -9.21
CA ARG A 788 11.16 -9.64 -9.00
C ARG A 788 10.01 -8.64 -8.93
N ASN A 789 8.99 -8.84 -9.78
CA ASN A 789 7.77 -8.05 -9.81
C ASN A 789 7.05 -7.96 -8.46
N ILE A 790 7.01 -9.06 -7.69
CA ILE A 790 6.39 -9.04 -6.37
C ILE A 790 7.23 -8.25 -5.38
N ILE A 791 8.56 -8.44 -5.37
CA ILE A 791 9.44 -7.67 -4.48
C ILE A 791 9.37 -6.17 -4.80
N ALA A 792 9.30 -5.80 -6.09
CA ALA A 792 9.08 -4.40 -6.49
C ALA A 792 7.73 -3.86 -5.97
N HIS A 793 6.66 -4.65 -6.06
CA HIS A 793 5.37 -4.27 -5.46
C HIS A 793 5.48 -4.11 -3.92
N LEU A 794 6.21 -5.00 -3.23
CA LEU A 794 6.45 -4.85 -1.79
C LEU A 794 7.25 -3.57 -1.47
N TYR A 795 8.22 -3.18 -2.30
CA TYR A 795 8.92 -1.90 -2.12
C TYR A 795 7.98 -0.69 -2.24
N ASN A 796 7.04 -0.73 -3.17
CA ASN A 796 6.07 0.34 -3.39
C ASN A 796 5.05 0.48 -2.25
N HIS A 797 4.66 -0.62 -1.60
CA HIS A 797 3.51 -0.63 -0.66
C HIS A 797 3.86 -1.06 0.78
N TYR A 798 4.90 -1.88 0.96
CA TYR A 798 5.28 -2.50 2.24
C TYR A 798 6.82 -2.51 2.43
N PRO A 799 7.49 -1.35 2.49
CA PRO A 799 8.95 -1.26 2.45
C PRO A 799 9.66 -2.04 3.58
N ASN A 800 9.07 -2.09 4.78
CA ASN A 800 9.63 -2.88 5.89
C ASN A 800 9.56 -4.38 5.62
N LEU A 801 8.47 -4.87 5.03
CA LEU A 801 8.35 -6.27 4.62
C LEU A 801 9.30 -6.56 3.45
N ALA A 802 9.47 -5.63 2.51
CA ALA A 802 10.45 -5.76 1.43
C ALA A 802 11.88 -5.89 1.97
N ALA A 803 12.26 -5.06 2.95
CA ALA A 803 13.55 -5.13 3.62
C ALA A 803 13.75 -6.44 4.39
N GLU A 804 12.72 -6.91 5.10
CA GLU A 804 12.77 -8.21 5.79
C GLU A 804 12.92 -9.36 4.79
N CYS A 805 12.13 -9.36 3.71
CA CYS A 805 12.25 -10.32 2.62
C CYS A 805 13.65 -10.33 2.02
N GLU A 806 14.30 -9.18 1.85
CA GLU A 806 15.70 -9.11 1.39
C GLU A 806 16.67 -9.68 2.43
N ARG A 807 16.46 -9.41 3.72
CA ARG A 807 17.28 -9.94 4.82
C ARG A 807 17.21 -11.46 4.92
N ILE A 808 16.04 -12.06 4.68
CA ILE A 808 15.83 -13.52 4.69
C ILE A 808 15.95 -14.15 3.30
N ASN A 809 16.36 -13.38 2.29
CA ASN A 809 16.60 -13.87 0.95
C ASN A 809 17.93 -14.60 0.87
N TYR A 810 17.96 -15.62 0.02
CA TYR A 810 19.18 -16.26 -0.41
C TYR A 810 19.37 -16.04 -1.91
N SER A 811 20.14 -15.01 -2.27
CA SER A 811 20.55 -14.76 -3.66
C SER A 811 21.65 -15.74 -4.05
N GLY A 812 21.41 -16.62 -5.02
CA GLY A 812 22.38 -17.64 -5.41
C GLY A 812 22.70 -17.68 -6.89
N LEU A 813 23.93 -18.10 -7.19
CA LEU A 813 24.35 -18.55 -8.52
C LEU A 813 23.86 -19.98 -8.76
N ILE A 814 23.82 -20.43 -10.01
CA ILE A 814 23.50 -21.81 -10.39
C ILE A 814 24.73 -22.44 -11.04
N ALA A 815 25.00 -23.71 -10.71
CA ALA A 815 25.95 -24.55 -11.41
C ALA A 815 25.27 -25.85 -11.90
N TYR A 816 25.52 -26.21 -13.15
CA TYR A 816 24.93 -27.40 -13.77
C TYR A 816 25.96 -28.54 -13.80
N HIS A 817 25.51 -29.73 -13.44
CA HIS A 817 26.35 -30.93 -13.33
C HIS A 817 25.67 -32.13 -14.02
N LYS A 818 26.48 -33.11 -14.42
CA LYS A 818 26.02 -34.47 -14.71
C LYS A 818 25.68 -35.18 -13.39
N LEU A 819 24.86 -36.24 -13.42
CA LEU A 819 24.56 -37.05 -12.21
C LEU A 819 25.79 -37.67 -11.55
N ASN A 820 26.90 -37.86 -12.27
CA ASN A 820 28.18 -38.32 -11.72
C ASN A 820 28.98 -37.20 -11.01
N GLY A 821 28.42 -36.00 -10.88
CA GLY A 821 29.05 -34.84 -10.23
C GLY A 821 30.01 -34.03 -11.09
N GLU A 822 30.21 -34.38 -12.36
CA GLU A 822 31.02 -33.60 -13.30
C GLU A 822 30.32 -32.27 -13.63
N ARG A 823 31.02 -31.14 -13.47
CA ARG A 823 30.47 -29.81 -13.75
C ARG A 823 30.42 -29.53 -15.25
N ILE A 824 29.24 -29.16 -15.73
CA ILE A 824 28.98 -28.73 -17.10
C ILE A 824 29.23 -27.22 -17.22
N SER A 825 28.63 -26.41 -16.34
CA SER A 825 28.70 -24.94 -16.39
C SER A 825 28.41 -24.28 -15.03
N GLY A 826 28.67 -22.97 -14.92
CA GLY A 826 28.52 -22.17 -13.70
C GLY A 826 29.68 -22.33 -12.68
N PRO A 827 29.63 -21.65 -11.52
CA PRO A 827 28.51 -20.84 -11.01
C PRO A 827 28.22 -19.60 -11.86
N GLU A 828 26.97 -19.41 -12.27
CA GLU A 828 26.51 -18.26 -13.06
C GLU A 828 25.18 -17.72 -12.56
N ALA A 829 24.86 -16.46 -12.85
CA ALA A 829 23.57 -15.88 -12.51
C ALA A 829 22.46 -16.52 -13.35
N VAL A 830 21.27 -16.67 -12.78
CA VAL A 830 20.13 -17.21 -13.54
C VAL A 830 19.76 -16.22 -14.65
N PRO A 831 19.64 -16.66 -15.92
CA PRO A 831 19.27 -15.78 -17.02
C PRO A 831 17.79 -15.40 -16.92
N ILE A 832 17.48 -14.38 -16.11
CA ILE A 832 16.13 -13.91 -15.80
C ILE A 832 16.10 -12.39 -15.94
N GLY A 833 15.75 -11.89 -17.12
CA GLY A 833 15.54 -10.47 -17.41
C GLY A 833 16.57 -9.48 -16.85
N LYS A 834 16.20 -8.20 -16.87
CA LYS A 834 17.03 -7.17 -16.22
C LYS A 834 16.86 -7.26 -14.70
N PRO A 835 17.95 -7.17 -13.92
CA PRO A 835 17.85 -7.24 -12.48
C PRO A 835 17.33 -5.97 -11.82
N THR A 836 17.07 -4.94 -12.61
CA THR A 836 16.61 -3.64 -12.15
C THR A 836 15.14 -3.46 -12.51
N MET A 837 14.34 -2.98 -11.58
CA MET A 837 12.94 -2.61 -11.77
C MET A 837 12.71 -1.14 -11.40
N THR A 838 11.92 -0.44 -12.21
CA THR A 838 11.45 0.91 -11.91
C THR A 838 10.32 0.85 -10.88
N LEU A 839 10.49 1.54 -9.76
CA LEU A 839 9.47 1.70 -8.73
C LEU A 839 8.45 2.79 -9.11
N ASN A 840 7.37 2.92 -8.34
CA ASN A 840 6.28 3.87 -8.63
C ASN A 840 6.71 5.34 -8.57
N ASP A 841 7.79 5.65 -7.85
CA ASP A 841 8.40 6.97 -7.75
C ASP A 841 9.39 7.27 -8.89
N GLY A 842 9.57 6.34 -9.83
CA GLY A 842 10.51 6.44 -10.94
C GLY A 842 11.96 6.06 -10.59
N SER A 843 12.24 5.65 -9.35
CA SER A 843 13.56 5.16 -8.96
C SER A 843 13.83 3.77 -9.51
N GLU A 844 15.09 3.49 -9.83
CA GLU A 844 15.54 2.17 -10.31
C GLU A 844 16.07 1.34 -9.13
N LYS A 845 15.49 0.16 -8.90
CA LYS A 845 15.88 -0.75 -7.81
C LYS A 845 16.45 -2.05 -8.37
N PHE A 846 17.67 -2.37 -7.98
CA PHE A 846 18.24 -3.71 -8.21
C PHE A 846 17.57 -4.72 -7.27
N ILE A 847 16.96 -5.76 -7.83
CA ILE A 847 16.26 -6.83 -7.13
C ILE A 847 16.81 -8.14 -7.67
N PRO A 848 17.70 -8.87 -6.98
CA PRO A 848 18.27 -10.13 -7.48
C PRO A 848 17.21 -11.24 -7.60
N PHE A 849 17.61 -12.40 -8.11
CA PHE A 849 16.74 -13.58 -8.02
C PHE A 849 16.55 -13.95 -6.53
N ASN A 850 15.30 -14.06 -6.09
CA ASN A 850 14.98 -14.28 -4.69
C ASN A 850 14.57 -15.72 -4.41
N ARG A 851 15.23 -16.35 -3.43
CA ARG A 851 14.79 -17.62 -2.83
C ARG A 851 14.61 -17.44 -1.33
N HIS A 852 13.50 -17.94 -0.82
CA HIS A 852 13.14 -17.81 0.59
C HIS A 852 12.88 -19.17 1.22
N HIS A 853 13.36 -19.33 2.46
CA HIS A 853 12.97 -20.45 3.30
C HIS A 853 11.52 -20.23 3.75
N ARG A 854 10.62 -21.18 3.44
CA ARG A 854 9.17 -21.04 3.65
C ARG A 854 8.78 -20.60 5.06
N PRO A 855 9.27 -21.22 6.16
CA PRO A 855 8.93 -20.78 7.51
C PRO A 855 9.38 -19.36 7.81
N LYS A 856 10.58 -18.95 7.35
CA LYS A 856 11.07 -17.58 7.56
C LYS A 856 10.18 -16.57 6.85
N PHE A 857 9.79 -16.87 5.62
CA PHE A 857 8.90 -16.00 4.85
C PHE A 857 7.50 -15.90 5.45
N VAL A 858 6.92 -17.03 5.87
CA VAL A 858 5.61 -17.03 6.56
C VAL A 858 5.69 -16.25 7.88
N ALA A 859 6.79 -16.37 8.64
CA ALA A 859 7.01 -15.58 9.84
C ALA A 859 7.06 -14.07 9.54
N ALA A 860 7.74 -13.66 8.46
CA ALA A 860 7.78 -12.26 8.02
C ALA A 860 6.39 -11.74 7.65
N LEU A 861 5.59 -12.53 6.92
CA LEU A 861 4.20 -12.18 6.59
C LEU A 861 3.32 -12.06 7.85
N LEU A 862 3.41 -13.01 8.79
CA LEU A 862 2.65 -12.96 10.04
C LEU A 862 3.01 -11.74 10.90
N ALA A 863 4.30 -11.38 10.95
CA ALA A 863 4.74 -10.16 11.59
C ALA A 863 4.10 -8.92 10.94
N GLN A 864 4.07 -8.86 9.61
CA GLN A 864 3.42 -7.76 8.89
C GLN A 864 1.91 -7.70 9.12
N VAL A 865 1.21 -8.83 9.08
CA VAL A 865 -0.23 -8.95 9.38
C VAL A 865 -0.54 -8.43 10.79
N ARG A 866 0.30 -8.79 11.77
CA ARG A 866 0.19 -8.27 13.15
C ARG A 866 0.41 -6.76 13.22
N ASN A 867 1.40 -6.24 12.51
CA ASN A 867 1.68 -4.80 12.46
C ASN A 867 0.53 -4.00 11.85
N LEU A 868 -0.22 -4.59 10.91
CA LEU A 868 -1.40 -3.99 10.31
C LEU A 868 -2.67 -4.15 11.16
N GLY A 869 -2.60 -4.84 12.31
CA GLY A 869 -3.75 -5.09 13.17
C GLY A 869 -4.79 -6.05 12.57
N ILE A 870 -4.40 -6.88 11.60
CA ILE A 870 -5.29 -7.87 10.99
C ILE A 870 -5.40 -9.08 11.92
N GLU A 871 -6.63 -9.44 12.28
CA GLU A 871 -6.91 -10.59 13.14
C GLU A 871 -6.64 -11.92 12.41
N VAL A 872 -5.95 -12.84 13.08
CA VAL A 872 -5.70 -14.20 12.58
C VAL A 872 -6.20 -15.21 13.61
N ILE A 873 -7.11 -16.09 13.17
CA ILE A 873 -7.70 -17.13 14.00
C ILE A 873 -7.09 -18.48 13.60
N PHE A 874 -6.19 -18.99 14.44
CA PHE A 874 -5.61 -20.32 14.26
C PHE A 874 -6.54 -21.42 14.79
N GLY A 875 -6.39 -22.65 14.28
CA GLY A 875 -7.20 -23.80 14.69
C GLY A 875 -8.64 -23.80 14.15
N ALA A 876 -9.02 -22.82 13.33
CA ALA A 876 -10.33 -22.72 12.70
C ALA A 876 -10.35 -23.41 11.32
N LYS A 877 -10.48 -24.73 11.30
CA LYS A 877 -10.50 -25.50 10.04
C LYS A 877 -11.81 -25.30 9.27
N VAL A 878 -11.73 -24.73 8.07
CA VAL A 878 -12.86 -24.60 7.14
C VAL A 878 -13.15 -25.94 6.47
N VAL A 879 -14.41 -26.36 6.46
CA VAL A 879 -14.87 -27.63 5.86
C VAL A 879 -15.88 -27.44 4.72
N ASP A 880 -16.51 -26.27 4.62
CA ASP A 880 -17.45 -25.95 3.55
C ASP A 880 -17.57 -24.44 3.28
N TYR A 881 -18.11 -24.07 2.12
CA TYR A 881 -18.31 -22.68 1.67
C TYR A 881 -19.75 -22.46 1.21
N PHE A 882 -20.29 -21.24 1.40
CA PHE A 882 -21.66 -20.91 1.00
C PHE A 882 -21.81 -19.46 0.50
N GLU A 883 -22.91 -19.21 -0.22
CA GLU A 883 -23.38 -17.87 -0.58
C GLU A 883 -24.84 -17.67 -0.15
N ASP A 884 -25.16 -16.45 0.27
CA ASP A 884 -26.51 -15.95 0.48
C ASP A 884 -26.77 -14.85 -0.56
N LEU A 885 -27.54 -15.21 -1.60
CA LEU A 885 -27.80 -14.32 -2.74
C LEU A 885 -28.76 -13.18 -2.39
N ASP A 886 -29.68 -13.40 -1.44
CA ASP A 886 -30.67 -12.39 -1.04
C ASP A 886 -29.99 -11.29 -0.20
N ARG A 887 -29.13 -11.70 0.73
CA ARG A 887 -28.36 -10.78 1.58
C ARG A 887 -27.07 -10.30 0.94
N GLN A 888 -26.72 -10.82 -0.24
CA GLN A 888 -25.49 -10.47 -0.96
C GLN A 888 -24.23 -10.72 -0.10
N LYS A 889 -24.18 -11.88 0.56
CA LYS A 889 -23.07 -12.31 1.43
C LYS A 889 -22.51 -13.67 1.00
N ALA A 890 -21.29 -13.96 1.42
CA ALA A 890 -20.67 -15.28 1.34
C ALA A 890 -20.15 -15.70 2.70
N GLY A 891 -19.83 -16.98 2.88
CA GLY A 891 -19.32 -17.46 4.15
C GLY A 891 -18.66 -18.83 4.10
N VAL A 892 -18.13 -19.22 5.25
CA VAL A 892 -17.48 -20.51 5.49
C VAL A 892 -18.13 -21.24 6.65
N VAL A 893 -18.08 -22.57 6.60
CA VAL A 893 -18.47 -23.46 7.69
C VAL A 893 -17.20 -24.07 8.28
N LEU A 894 -17.01 -23.92 9.58
CA LEU A 894 -15.90 -24.51 10.32
C LEU A 894 -16.20 -25.96 10.72
N GLU A 895 -15.16 -26.73 11.00
CA GLU A 895 -15.28 -28.12 11.50
C GLU A 895 -16.09 -28.21 12.81
N SER A 896 -16.10 -27.13 13.61
CA SER A 896 -16.95 -26.99 14.80
C SER A 896 -18.45 -26.84 14.49
N GLY A 897 -18.82 -26.64 13.23
CA GLY A 897 -20.17 -26.31 12.77
C GLY A 897 -20.48 -24.80 12.77
N ALA A 898 -19.60 -23.95 13.29
CA ALA A 898 -19.78 -22.50 13.27
C ALA A 898 -19.78 -21.95 11.84
N LYS A 899 -20.62 -20.96 11.57
CA LYS A 899 -20.68 -20.23 10.29
C LYS A 899 -20.14 -18.82 10.45
N MET A 900 -19.30 -18.40 9.51
CA MET A 900 -18.77 -17.03 9.45
C MET A 900 -19.15 -16.41 8.11
N GLU A 901 -19.63 -15.17 8.12
CA GLU A 901 -20.13 -14.44 6.95
C GLU A 901 -19.27 -13.21 6.64
N ALA A 902 -19.14 -12.89 5.35
CA ALA A 902 -18.42 -11.73 4.82
C ALA A 902 -19.05 -11.24 3.50
N ASP A 903 -18.62 -10.06 3.02
CA ASP A 903 -19.00 -9.55 1.70
C ASP A 903 -18.39 -10.36 0.54
N VAL A 904 -17.19 -10.89 0.78
CA VAL A 904 -16.42 -11.76 -0.11
C VAL A 904 -15.61 -12.75 0.74
N VAL A 905 -15.50 -13.99 0.28
CA VAL A 905 -14.64 -15.02 0.85
C VAL A 905 -13.55 -15.35 -0.16
N VAL A 906 -12.29 -15.17 0.24
CA VAL A 906 -11.12 -15.55 -0.56
C VAL A 906 -10.68 -16.95 -0.13
N ALA A 907 -10.92 -17.94 -0.97
CA ALA A 907 -10.44 -19.31 -0.78
C ALA A 907 -8.97 -19.38 -1.19
N ALA A 908 -8.08 -19.44 -0.19
CA ALA A 908 -6.65 -19.64 -0.35
C ALA A 908 -6.18 -20.91 0.39
N ASP A 909 -7.04 -21.94 0.41
CA ASP A 909 -6.88 -23.20 1.15
C ASP A 909 -6.10 -24.29 0.38
N GLY A 910 -5.58 -23.93 -0.80
CA GLY A 910 -4.65 -24.75 -1.58
C GLY A 910 -5.25 -26.00 -2.20
N ILE A 911 -4.39 -27.00 -2.45
CA ILE A 911 -4.76 -28.27 -3.09
C ILE A 911 -5.82 -28.99 -2.26
N GLY A 912 -6.87 -29.48 -2.94
CA GLY A 912 -7.99 -30.15 -2.27
C GLY A 912 -8.99 -29.20 -1.61
N THR A 913 -8.99 -27.92 -2.06
CA THR A 913 -9.91 -26.85 -1.64
C THR A 913 -11.36 -27.34 -1.53
N LYS A 914 -12.04 -26.92 -0.46
CA LYS A 914 -13.48 -27.26 -0.28
C LYS A 914 -14.40 -26.32 -1.05
N SER A 915 -13.88 -25.17 -1.48
CA SER A 915 -14.63 -24.18 -2.26
C SER A 915 -15.04 -24.70 -3.64
N ASN A 916 -14.35 -25.72 -4.19
CA ASN A 916 -14.61 -26.23 -5.53
C ASN A 916 -16.03 -26.79 -5.70
N LYS A 917 -16.62 -27.32 -4.62
CA LYS A 917 -18.03 -27.79 -4.62
C LYS A 917 -19.01 -26.67 -5.00
N LEU A 918 -18.68 -25.44 -4.64
CA LEU A 918 -19.49 -24.25 -4.90
C LEU A 918 -19.08 -23.54 -6.19
N VAL A 919 -17.78 -23.41 -6.44
CA VAL A 919 -17.24 -22.65 -7.59
C VAL A 919 -17.38 -23.43 -8.89
N ASN A 920 -17.06 -24.73 -8.90
CA ASN A 920 -17.10 -25.60 -10.08
C ASN A 920 -17.96 -26.85 -9.79
N PRO A 921 -19.28 -26.72 -9.59
CA PRO A 921 -20.14 -27.83 -9.21
C PRO A 921 -20.21 -28.89 -10.33
N GLY A 922 -19.86 -30.13 -9.98
CA GLY A 922 -19.90 -31.26 -10.91
C GLY A 922 -18.64 -31.44 -11.77
N GLU A 923 -17.64 -30.56 -11.63
CA GLU A 923 -16.32 -30.77 -12.23
C GLU A 923 -15.42 -31.53 -11.25
N ASP A 924 -14.94 -32.70 -11.67
CA ASP A 924 -14.00 -33.51 -10.90
C ASP A 924 -12.61 -32.85 -10.92
N ASP A 925 -11.98 -32.71 -9.74
CA ASP A 925 -10.57 -32.32 -9.63
C ASP A 925 -9.64 -33.47 -9.97
N LYS A 926 -9.73 -33.93 -11.23
CA LYS A 926 -8.90 -35.03 -11.72
C LYS A 926 -7.45 -34.57 -11.82
N ALA A 927 -6.68 -35.04 -10.86
CA ALA A 927 -5.23 -35.02 -10.90
C ALA A 927 -4.73 -36.16 -11.80
N TYR A 928 -3.81 -35.85 -12.71
CA TYR A 928 -3.12 -36.84 -13.55
C TYR A 928 -1.71 -37.04 -13.00
N SER A 929 -1.30 -38.29 -12.78
CA SER A 929 0.09 -38.55 -12.37
C SER A 929 1.04 -38.14 -13.48
N SER A 930 2.12 -37.48 -13.10
CA SER A 930 3.24 -37.20 -14.01
C SER A 930 4.11 -38.43 -14.31
N GLY A 931 3.93 -39.51 -13.55
CA GLY A 931 4.88 -40.62 -13.52
C GLY A 931 6.16 -40.29 -12.75
N MET A 932 6.24 -39.12 -12.11
CA MET A 932 7.39 -38.64 -11.34
C MET A 932 6.99 -38.23 -9.92
N SER A 933 7.94 -38.35 -9.01
CA SER A 933 7.85 -37.87 -7.62
C SER A 933 9.14 -37.14 -7.27
N ILE A 934 9.14 -36.40 -6.16
CA ILE A 934 10.28 -35.64 -5.70
C ILE A 934 10.54 -35.90 -4.22
N PHE A 935 11.71 -36.47 -3.93
CA PHE A 935 12.26 -36.44 -2.60
C PHE A 935 12.73 -35.03 -2.29
N ARG A 936 12.43 -34.54 -1.10
CA ARG A 936 12.83 -33.20 -0.68
C ARG A 936 13.03 -33.08 0.81
N THR A 937 14.00 -32.26 1.18
CA THR A 937 14.33 -31.96 2.57
C THR A 937 15.01 -30.61 2.70
N SER A 938 14.88 -30.01 3.87
CA SER A 938 15.75 -28.94 4.35
C SER A 938 16.03 -29.16 5.84
N PHE A 939 17.25 -28.86 6.28
CA PHE A 939 17.68 -29.08 7.66
C PHE A 939 18.85 -28.17 8.06
N PRO A 940 19.12 -27.98 9.37
CA PRO A 940 20.23 -27.15 9.84
C PRO A 940 21.56 -27.55 9.20
N VAL A 941 22.30 -26.57 8.70
CA VAL A 941 23.51 -26.81 7.89
C VAL A 941 24.57 -27.58 8.69
N GLU A 942 24.63 -27.40 10.01
CA GLU A 942 25.62 -27.99 10.91
C GLU A 942 25.60 -29.53 10.85
N LEU A 943 24.44 -30.14 10.60
CA LEU A 943 24.31 -31.59 10.46
C LEU A 943 25.00 -32.11 9.19
N ALA A 944 24.91 -31.36 8.09
CA ALA A 944 25.61 -31.69 6.85
C ALA A 944 27.12 -31.43 6.97
N LEU A 945 27.52 -30.32 7.62
CA LEU A 945 28.92 -29.92 7.74
C LEU A 945 29.70 -30.70 8.81
N ALA A 946 29.02 -31.49 9.63
CA ALA A 946 29.65 -32.44 10.53
C ALA A 946 30.48 -33.49 9.76
N ASP A 947 30.13 -33.76 8.50
CA ASP A 947 30.93 -34.57 7.59
C ASP A 947 31.94 -33.67 6.83
N PRO A 948 33.26 -33.85 7.03
CA PRO A 948 34.28 -33.05 6.36
C PRO A 948 34.21 -33.09 4.83
N GLU A 949 33.86 -34.23 4.22
CA GLU A 949 33.81 -34.33 2.76
C GLU A 949 32.62 -33.56 2.18
N VAL A 950 31.48 -33.56 2.88
CA VAL A 950 30.31 -32.76 2.51
C VAL A 950 30.64 -31.28 2.67
N ARG A 951 31.27 -30.90 3.78
CA ARG A 951 31.69 -29.52 4.04
C ARG A 951 32.62 -28.97 2.97
N ASP A 952 33.60 -29.78 2.55
CA ASP A 952 34.64 -29.37 1.61
C ASP A 952 34.13 -29.38 0.16
N ARG A 953 33.13 -30.22 -0.18
CA ARG A 953 32.53 -30.29 -1.54
C ARG A 953 31.60 -29.12 -1.84
N TRP A 954 30.85 -28.63 -0.86
CA TRP A 954 29.91 -27.53 -1.05
C TRP A 954 30.29 -26.33 -0.16
N PRO A 955 31.40 -25.62 -0.41
CA PRO A 955 31.69 -24.36 0.28
C PRO A 955 30.71 -23.26 -0.16
N LEU A 956 30.55 -22.22 0.65
CA LEU A 956 29.98 -20.96 0.17
C LEU A 956 31.03 -20.25 -0.69
N LEU A 957 30.58 -19.48 -1.68
CA LEU A 957 31.46 -18.64 -2.50
C LEU A 957 31.83 -17.36 -1.75
N ASP A 958 32.78 -16.59 -2.29
CA ASP A 958 33.24 -15.32 -1.71
C ASP A 958 32.05 -14.41 -1.33
N GLY A 959 32.07 -13.89 -0.10
CA GLY A 959 30.97 -13.08 0.44
C GLY A 959 29.74 -13.90 0.89
N ASP A 960 29.94 -15.16 1.26
CA ASP A 960 28.90 -16.10 1.72
C ASP A 960 27.79 -16.36 0.69
N VAL A 961 28.11 -16.25 -0.60
CA VAL A 961 27.14 -16.41 -1.68
C VAL A 961 26.82 -17.90 -1.90
N PRO A 962 25.55 -18.33 -1.78
CA PRO A 962 25.14 -19.71 -2.03
C PRO A 962 25.16 -20.05 -3.52
N CYS A 963 25.42 -21.31 -3.84
CA CYS A 963 25.31 -21.85 -5.19
C CYS A 963 24.31 -23.01 -5.19
N LEU A 964 23.30 -22.94 -6.07
CA LEU A 964 22.41 -24.07 -6.35
C LEU A 964 23.07 -24.96 -7.39
N GLU A 965 23.35 -26.20 -7.03
CA GLU A 965 23.80 -27.20 -8.00
C GLU A 965 22.62 -28.00 -8.53
N ILE A 966 22.52 -28.11 -9.86
CA ILE A 966 21.51 -28.90 -10.57
C ILE A 966 22.21 -30.03 -11.31
N TRP A 967 21.96 -31.27 -10.90
CA TRP A 967 22.60 -32.47 -11.42
C TRP A 967 21.57 -33.22 -12.27
N GLY A 968 21.74 -33.31 -13.58
CA GLY A 968 20.76 -33.93 -14.47
C GLY A 968 21.20 -35.26 -15.07
N GLY A 969 20.22 -36.13 -15.32
CA GLY A 969 20.38 -37.37 -16.08
C GLY A 969 19.04 -37.99 -16.47
N ASP A 970 19.08 -39.23 -16.97
CA ASP A 970 17.91 -39.87 -17.59
C ASP A 970 16.74 -40.04 -16.60
N ASN A 971 15.67 -39.27 -16.82
CA ASN A 971 14.47 -39.23 -15.98
C ASN A 971 14.73 -38.96 -14.48
N MET A 972 15.75 -38.17 -14.16
CA MET A 972 16.10 -37.82 -12.78
C MET A 972 16.93 -36.54 -12.70
N SER A 973 16.74 -35.77 -11.64
CA SER A 973 17.56 -34.62 -11.31
C SER A 973 17.80 -34.54 -9.82
N PHE A 974 19.02 -34.21 -9.42
CA PHE A 974 19.40 -33.99 -8.02
C PHE A 974 19.82 -32.53 -7.83
N PHE A 975 19.19 -31.86 -6.89
CA PHE A 975 19.40 -30.46 -6.56
C PHE A 975 20.05 -30.39 -5.20
N VAL A 976 21.17 -29.68 -5.08
CA VAL A 976 21.84 -29.43 -3.80
C VAL A 976 22.01 -27.94 -3.63
N GLN A 977 21.60 -27.43 -2.47
CA GLN A 977 21.84 -26.05 -2.12
C GLN A 977 22.22 -25.92 -0.66
N ARG A 978 23.40 -25.34 -0.45
CA ARG A 978 23.88 -24.92 0.86
C ARG A 978 23.66 -23.42 1.02
N TYR A 979 23.11 -23.05 2.16
CA TYR A 979 23.06 -21.68 2.66
C TYR A 979 23.93 -21.52 3.91
N SER A 980 23.98 -20.32 4.47
CA SER A 980 24.76 -20.03 5.69
C SER A 980 24.27 -20.82 6.92
N ASP A 981 22.97 -21.13 6.98
CA ASP A 981 22.33 -21.76 8.14
C ASP A 981 21.49 -23.00 7.80
N ILE A 982 21.22 -23.26 6.52
CA ILE A 982 20.37 -24.37 6.07
C ILE A 982 21.05 -25.15 4.93
N MET A 983 20.97 -26.48 5.00
CA MET A 983 21.26 -27.38 3.88
C MET A 983 19.94 -27.90 3.29
N CYS A 984 19.84 -27.92 1.96
CA CYS A 984 18.66 -28.39 1.25
C CYS A 984 19.07 -29.28 0.08
N TRP A 985 18.34 -30.38 -0.13
CA TRP A 985 18.45 -31.13 -1.37
C TRP A 985 17.08 -31.61 -1.85
N LEU A 986 16.95 -31.78 -3.17
CA LEU A 986 15.77 -32.34 -3.82
C LEU A 986 16.20 -33.39 -4.84
N MET A 987 15.45 -34.47 -5.01
CA MET A 987 15.70 -35.47 -6.05
C MET A 987 14.41 -35.86 -6.75
N THR A 988 14.29 -35.57 -8.04
CA THR A 988 13.18 -36.09 -8.84
C THR A 988 13.45 -37.53 -9.24
N HIS A 989 12.45 -38.40 -9.15
CA HIS A 989 12.57 -39.80 -9.54
C HIS A 989 11.26 -40.31 -10.13
N LYS A 990 11.30 -41.49 -10.77
CA LYS A 990 10.08 -42.16 -11.26
C LYS A 990 9.16 -42.48 -10.08
N SER A 991 7.89 -42.10 -10.22
CA SER A 991 6.84 -42.40 -9.23
C SER A 991 6.60 -43.92 -9.18
N THR A 992 6.33 -44.43 -7.97
CA THR A 992 5.85 -45.80 -7.77
C THR A 992 4.32 -45.91 -7.86
N GLY A 993 3.62 -44.77 -8.06
CA GLY A 993 2.16 -44.67 -8.08
C GLY A 993 1.49 -44.85 -6.71
N LYS A 994 2.28 -44.83 -5.64
CA LYS A 994 1.83 -44.96 -4.23
C LYS A 994 2.06 -43.68 -3.41
N GLY A 995 2.51 -42.60 -4.04
CA GLY A 995 2.80 -41.35 -3.37
C GLY A 995 1.53 -40.61 -2.98
N LEU A 996 1.67 -39.65 -2.08
CA LEU A 996 0.61 -38.72 -1.69
C LEU A 996 1.10 -37.30 -2.01
N GLU A 997 0.21 -36.42 -2.48
CA GLU A 997 0.46 -34.97 -2.54
C GLU A 997 0.38 -34.39 -1.12
N SER A 998 1.29 -34.81 -0.23
CA SER A 998 1.24 -34.45 1.18
C SER A 998 2.61 -34.13 1.77
N TRP A 999 2.63 -33.07 2.58
CA TRP A 999 3.80 -32.60 3.32
C TRP A 999 4.00 -33.34 4.65
N SER A 1000 3.06 -34.21 5.02
CA SER A 1000 2.95 -34.76 6.37
C SER A 1000 3.32 -36.23 6.50
N GLN A 1001 3.90 -36.84 5.46
CA GLN A 1001 4.35 -38.24 5.51
C GLN A 1001 5.83 -38.35 5.16
N PRO A 1002 6.71 -38.49 6.16
CA PRO A 1002 8.12 -38.71 5.92
C PRO A 1002 8.39 -40.12 5.42
N ILE A 1003 9.49 -40.29 4.67
CA ILE A 1003 9.95 -41.59 4.19
C ILE A 1003 11.31 -41.97 4.79
N PRO A 1004 11.63 -43.28 4.90
CA PRO A 1004 12.94 -43.71 5.37
C PRO A 1004 14.08 -43.30 4.44
N LEU A 1005 15.19 -42.85 5.01
CA LEU A 1005 16.44 -42.55 4.31
C LEU A 1005 16.92 -43.71 3.41
N SER A 1006 16.74 -44.95 3.85
CA SER A 1006 17.11 -46.15 3.10
C SER A 1006 16.43 -46.24 1.73
N THR A 1007 15.23 -45.67 1.57
CA THR A 1007 14.52 -45.64 0.29
C THR A 1007 15.31 -44.84 -0.74
N VAL A 1008 15.84 -43.68 -0.33
CA VAL A 1008 16.64 -42.79 -1.18
C VAL A 1008 17.98 -43.43 -1.50
N LEU A 1009 18.67 -43.99 -0.50
CA LEU A 1009 19.98 -44.65 -0.68
C LEU A 1009 19.89 -45.90 -1.58
N ASN A 1010 18.81 -46.67 -1.48
CA ASN A 1010 18.58 -47.79 -2.39
C ASN A 1010 18.43 -47.31 -3.84
N LEU A 1011 17.71 -46.20 -4.07
CA LEU A 1011 17.60 -45.62 -5.41
C LEU A 1011 18.96 -45.13 -5.93
N THR A 1012 19.71 -44.37 -5.13
CA THR A 1012 21.00 -43.82 -5.56
C THR A 1012 22.03 -44.92 -5.87
N SER A 1013 21.97 -46.06 -5.17
CA SER A 1013 22.81 -47.22 -5.45
C SER A 1013 22.61 -47.86 -6.84
N THR A 1014 21.48 -47.58 -7.49
CA THR A 1014 21.20 -48.07 -8.86
C THR A 1014 21.76 -47.15 -9.95
N ILE A 1015 22.27 -45.98 -9.58
CA ILE A 1015 22.75 -44.96 -10.51
C ILE A 1015 24.25 -45.20 -10.77
N PRO A 1016 24.68 -45.39 -12.02
CA PRO A 1016 26.10 -45.57 -12.35
C PRO A 1016 26.93 -44.35 -11.93
N ASN A 1017 28.01 -44.57 -11.18
CA ASN A 1017 28.96 -43.54 -10.75
C ASN A 1017 28.34 -42.38 -9.96
N PHE A 1018 27.25 -42.61 -9.21
CA PHE A 1018 26.73 -41.59 -8.31
C PHE A 1018 27.75 -41.24 -7.22
N PRO A 1019 28.13 -39.97 -7.03
CA PRO A 1019 29.21 -39.59 -6.13
C PRO A 1019 28.98 -40.00 -4.68
N ASP A 1020 30.00 -40.58 -4.06
CA ASP A 1020 29.96 -40.96 -2.63
C ASP A 1020 29.67 -39.76 -1.74
N VAL A 1021 30.22 -38.59 -2.06
CA VAL A 1021 29.96 -37.34 -1.32
C VAL A 1021 28.49 -36.91 -1.35
N ALA A 1022 27.74 -37.22 -2.42
CA ALA A 1022 26.30 -36.98 -2.49
C ALA A 1022 25.52 -37.97 -1.63
N ASN A 1023 25.93 -39.25 -1.58
CA ASN A 1023 25.37 -40.21 -0.64
C ASN A 1023 25.63 -39.81 0.83
N ARG A 1024 26.81 -39.27 1.14
CA ARG A 1024 27.15 -38.76 2.48
C ARG A 1024 26.27 -37.56 2.87
N LEU A 1025 26.02 -36.64 1.93
CA LEU A 1025 25.05 -35.56 2.14
C LEU A 1025 23.66 -36.11 2.44
N ILE A 1026 23.16 -37.06 1.64
CA ILE A 1026 21.86 -37.69 1.87
C ILE A 1026 21.81 -38.33 3.26
N GLN A 1027 22.87 -39.02 3.68
CA GLN A 1027 22.99 -39.65 5.01
C GLN A 1027 22.98 -38.66 6.18
N SER A 1028 23.40 -37.41 5.97
CA SER A 1028 23.35 -36.36 7.00
C SER A 1028 21.93 -35.83 7.28
N THR A 1029 20.94 -36.23 6.47
CA THR A 1029 19.55 -35.79 6.64
C THR A 1029 18.97 -36.33 7.96
N PRO A 1030 18.28 -35.50 8.77
CA PRO A 1030 17.64 -35.94 10.00
C PRO A 1030 16.66 -37.09 9.80
N VAL A 1031 16.47 -37.89 10.86
CA VAL A 1031 15.41 -38.91 10.90
C VAL A 1031 14.06 -38.22 10.65
N ASP A 1032 13.25 -38.85 9.79
CA ASP A 1032 11.97 -38.34 9.30
C ASP A 1032 12.04 -37.03 8.50
N GLY A 1033 13.23 -36.54 8.12
CA GLY A 1033 13.42 -35.27 7.43
C GLY A 1033 13.10 -35.26 5.93
N ILE A 1034 12.76 -36.41 5.33
CA ILE A 1034 12.61 -36.57 3.87
C ILE A 1034 11.14 -36.76 3.54
N ILE A 1035 10.61 -35.93 2.64
CA ILE A 1035 9.27 -36.05 2.08
C ILE A 1035 9.38 -36.57 0.65
N ASP A 1036 8.56 -37.56 0.29
CA ASP A 1036 8.37 -38.00 -1.09
C ASP A 1036 7.04 -37.46 -1.62
N TRP A 1037 7.11 -36.42 -2.46
CA TRP A 1037 5.95 -35.73 -2.97
C TRP A 1037 5.63 -36.21 -4.39
N GLU A 1038 4.44 -36.78 -4.61
CA GLU A 1038 4.02 -37.15 -5.96
C GLU A 1038 3.68 -35.92 -6.81
N ILE A 1039 4.29 -35.82 -7.99
CA ILE A 1039 4.05 -34.69 -8.90
C ILE A 1039 2.79 -35.00 -9.70
N MET A 1040 1.73 -34.24 -9.45
CA MET A 1040 0.44 -34.39 -10.11
C MET A 1040 0.10 -33.16 -10.95
N TRP A 1041 -0.57 -33.40 -12.07
CA TRP A 1041 -1.02 -32.39 -13.02
C TRP A 1041 -2.52 -32.15 -12.87
N ARG A 1042 -2.98 -30.90 -13.01
CA ARG A 1042 -4.41 -30.56 -13.12
C ARG A 1042 -4.65 -29.65 -14.32
N ASP A 1043 -5.76 -29.88 -15.02
CA ASP A 1043 -6.12 -29.08 -16.19
C ASP A 1043 -6.38 -27.62 -15.76
N PRO A 1044 -6.04 -26.61 -16.58
CA PRO A 1044 -6.35 -25.22 -16.26
C PRO A 1044 -7.86 -25.01 -16.12
N ARG A 1045 -8.29 -24.37 -15.05
CA ARG A 1045 -9.69 -24.00 -14.82
C ARG A 1045 -9.93 -22.55 -15.17
N SER A 1046 -10.88 -22.27 -16.05
CA SER A 1046 -11.23 -20.89 -16.43
C SER A 1046 -12.09 -20.18 -15.39
N ASN A 1047 -12.76 -20.91 -14.50
CA ASN A 1047 -13.68 -20.36 -13.50
C ASN A 1047 -13.08 -20.48 -12.08
N TRP A 1048 -12.82 -19.35 -11.46
CA TRP A 1048 -12.31 -19.25 -10.08
C TRP A 1048 -13.31 -18.62 -9.13
N VAL A 1049 -14.46 -18.19 -9.65
CA VAL A 1049 -15.44 -17.37 -8.95
C VAL A 1049 -16.77 -18.10 -8.91
N SER A 1050 -17.44 -18.10 -7.76
CA SER A 1050 -18.76 -18.73 -7.60
C SER A 1050 -19.75 -18.24 -8.65
N PRO A 1051 -20.49 -19.15 -9.32
CA PRO A 1051 -21.32 -18.80 -10.46
C PRO A 1051 -22.53 -17.93 -10.07
N GLY A 1052 -23.05 -18.09 -8.85
CA GLY A 1052 -24.18 -17.34 -8.31
C GLY A 1052 -23.81 -15.88 -8.01
N GLY A 1053 -23.35 -15.61 -6.79
CA GLY A 1053 -23.07 -14.25 -6.32
C GLY A 1053 -21.71 -13.71 -6.74
N GLY A 1054 -20.76 -14.55 -7.14
CA GLY A 1054 -19.38 -14.18 -7.39
C GLY A 1054 -18.65 -13.65 -6.15
N ARG A 1055 -19.04 -14.12 -4.96
CA ARG A 1055 -18.56 -13.69 -3.65
C ARG A 1055 -17.68 -14.73 -2.97
N VAL A 1056 -17.51 -15.91 -3.56
CA VAL A 1056 -16.45 -16.85 -3.20
C VAL A 1056 -15.47 -16.91 -4.37
N VAL A 1057 -14.21 -16.58 -4.13
CA VAL A 1057 -13.16 -16.53 -5.15
C VAL A 1057 -11.96 -17.38 -4.74
N GLN A 1058 -11.53 -18.27 -5.62
CA GLN A 1058 -10.32 -19.09 -5.47
C GLN A 1058 -9.09 -18.30 -5.92
N VAL A 1059 -7.99 -18.42 -5.18
CA VAL A 1059 -6.68 -17.85 -5.51
C VAL A 1059 -5.55 -18.84 -5.22
N GLY A 1060 -4.39 -18.66 -5.87
CA GLY A 1060 -3.25 -19.56 -5.71
C GLY A 1060 -3.60 -21.02 -6.04
N ASP A 1061 -3.04 -21.96 -5.29
CA ASP A 1061 -3.20 -23.41 -5.51
C ASP A 1061 -4.65 -23.92 -5.47
N SER A 1062 -5.59 -23.15 -4.90
CA SER A 1062 -7.03 -23.48 -4.96
C SER A 1062 -7.66 -23.21 -6.33
N ALA A 1063 -7.11 -22.25 -7.09
CA ALA A 1063 -7.54 -21.86 -8.42
C ALA A 1063 -6.69 -22.52 -9.51
N HIS A 1064 -5.37 -22.58 -9.30
CA HIS A 1064 -4.40 -23.06 -10.27
C HIS A 1064 -3.22 -23.74 -9.57
N THR A 1065 -2.93 -24.98 -9.93
CA THR A 1065 -1.79 -25.71 -9.37
C THR A 1065 -0.60 -25.67 -10.32
N PHE A 1066 0.59 -25.52 -9.77
CA PHE A 1066 1.84 -25.48 -10.51
C PHE A 1066 2.71 -26.70 -10.26
N LEU A 1067 3.48 -27.10 -11.27
CA LEU A 1067 4.64 -27.95 -11.04
C LEU A 1067 5.69 -27.23 -10.19
N PRO A 1068 6.38 -27.92 -9.28
CA PRO A 1068 7.55 -27.37 -8.61
C PRO A 1068 8.62 -26.83 -9.58
N SER A 1069 8.78 -27.44 -10.75
CA SER A 1069 9.73 -27.01 -11.79
C SER A 1069 9.36 -25.70 -12.49
N SER A 1070 8.16 -25.15 -12.28
CA SER A 1070 7.76 -23.85 -12.84
C SER A 1070 8.38 -22.65 -12.12
N GLY A 1071 8.82 -22.83 -10.86
CA GLY A 1071 9.38 -21.76 -10.02
C GLY A 1071 8.46 -20.55 -9.76
N SER A 1072 7.18 -20.61 -10.16
CA SER A 1072 6.31 -19.43 -10.28
C SER A 1072 4.99 -19.52 -9.49
N GLY A 1073 4.65 -20.65 -8.89
CA GLY A 1073 3.36 -20.81 -8.20
C GLY A 1073 3.12 -19.78 -7.09
N ALA A 1074 4.11 -19.56 -6.22
CA ALA A 1074 4.01 -18.55 -5.16
C ALA A 1074 3.90 -17.12 -5.72
N THR A 1075 4.68 -16.80 -6.76
CA THR A 1075 4.59 -15.53 -7.48
C THR A 1075 3.20 -15.31 -8.05
N GLN A 1076 2.60 -16.33 -8.69
CA GLN A 1076 1.25 -16.21 -9.26
C GLN A 1076 0.18 -16.06 -8.18
N ALA A 1077 0.29 -16.75 -7.04
CA ALA A 1077 -0.62 -16.56 -5.90
C ALA A 1077 -0.55 -15.12 -5.34
N MET A 1078 0.64 -14.52 -5.32
CA MET A 1078 0.82 -13.13 -4.90
C MET A 1078 0.32 -12.14 -5.97
N GLU A 1079 0.54 -12.42 -7.25
CA GLU A 1079 -0.08 -11.65 -8.35
C GLU A 1079 -1.61 -11.70 -8.27
N ASP A 1080 -2.19 -12.83 -7.86
CA ASP A 1080 -3.64 -12.95 -7.66
C ASP A 1080 -4.12 -12.07 -6.52
N ALA A 1081 -3.44 -12.11 -5.37
CA ALA A 1081 -3.78 -11.28 -4.22
C ALA A 1081 -3.77 -9.79 -4.59
N ILE A 1082 -2.74 -9.34 -5.33
CA ILE A 1082 -2.60 -7.97 -5.82
C ILE A 1082 -3.74 -7.62 -6.80
N SER A 1083 -3.97 -8.46 -7.81
CA SER A 1083 -5.01 -8.22 -8.83
C SER A 1083 -6.40 -8.21 -8.21
N LEU A 1084 -6.73 -9.16 -7.34
CA LEU A 1084 -8.03 -9.25 -6.68
C LEU A 1084 -8.28 -8.03 -5.78
N ALA A 1085 -7.30 -7.64 -4.96
CA ALA A 1085 -7.40 -6.46 -4.13
C ALA A 1085 -7.62 -5.19 -4.97
N THR A 1086 -6.89 -5.06 -6.08
CA THR A 1086 -7.02 -3.94 -7.02
C THR A 1086 -8.41 -3.93 -7.67
N CYS A 1087 -8.90 -5.08 -8.15
CA CYS A 1087 -10.24 -5.19 -8.71
C CYS A 1087 -11.33 -4.83 -7.70
N LEU A 1088 -11.24 -5.32 -6.46
CA LEU A 1088 -12.19 -4.98 -5.39
C LEU A 1088 -12.15 -3.49 -5.04
N GLN A 1089 -10.96 -2.89 -5.05
CA GLN A 1089 -10.76 -1.46 -4.85
C GLN A 1089 -11.38 -0.61 -5.98
N ILE A 1090 -11.33 -1.07 -7.23
CA ILE A 1090 -11.92 -0.37 -8.39
C ILE A 1090 -13.45 -0.56 -8.41
N GLY A 1091 -13.93 -1.80 -8.23
CA GLY A 1091 -15.35 -2.12 -8.25
C GLY A 1091 -16.12 -1.54 -7.07
N GLY A 1092 -15.47 -1.37 -5.91
CA GLY A 1092 -16.09 -0.87 -4.70
C GLY A 1092 -17.11 -1.83 -4.09
N LYS A 1093 -17.70 -1.43 -2.96
CA LYS A 1093 -18.61 -2.29 -2.17
C LYS A 1093 -19.86 -2.75 -2.94
N GLY A 1094 -20.33 -1.94 -3.89
CA GLY A 1094 -21.52 -2.24 -4.69
C GLY A 1094 -21.30 -3.30 -5.79
N ASN A 1095 -20.06 -3.52 -6.23
CA ASN A 1095 -19.77 -4.34 -7.42
C ASN A 1095 -18.79 -5.48 -7.14
N VAL A 1096 -18.80 -6.05 -5.92
CA VAL A 1096 -17.94 -7.18 -5.53
C VAL A 1096 -18.01 -8.33 -6.55
N SER A 1097 -19.23 -8.70 -6.97
CA SER A 1097 -19.46 -9.78 -7.94
C SER A 1097 -18.75 -9.54 -9.29
N ILE A 1098 -18.78 -8.30 -9.76
CA ILE A 1098 -18.14 -7.92 -11.02
C ILE A 1098 -16.63 -7.84 -10.84
N ALA A 1099 -16.15 -7.28 -9.74
CA ALA A 1099 -14.73 -7.16 -9.44
C ALA A 1099 -14.02 -8.52 -9.40
N THR A 1100 -14.61 -9.53 -8.74
CA THR A 1100 -14.05 -10.89 -8.69
C THR A 1100 -14.01 -11.54 -10.08
N ARG A 1101 -15.04 -11.33 -10.91
CA ARG A 1101 -15.09 -11.82 -12.30
C ARG A 1101 -14.07 -11.14 -13.21
N VAL A 1102 -13.87 -9.83 -13.05
CA VAL A 1102 -12.82 -9.08 -13.76
C VAL A 1102 -11.45 -9.63 -13.40
N HIS A 1103 -11.18 -9.86 -12.10
CA HIS A 1103 -9.95 -10.50 -11.63
C HIS A 1103 -9.72 -11.86 -12.30
N ASN A 1104 -10.72 -12.74 -12.28
CA ASN A 1104 -10.63 -14.06 -12.93
C ASN A 1104 -10.24 -13.92 -14.42
N LYS A 1105 -10.87 -13.00 -15.17
CA LYS A 1105 -10.61 -12.83 -16.60
C LYS A 1105 -9.21 -12.25 -16.87
N LEU A 1106 -8.73 -11.31 -16.06
CA LEU A 1106 -7.39 -10.73 -16.18
C LEU A 1106 -6.27 -11.74 -15.89
N ARG A 1107 -6.54 -12.72 -15.03
CA ARG A 1107 -5.53 -13.64 -14.51
C ARG A 1107 -5.48 -14.99 -15.22
N PHE A 1108 -6.63 -15.54 -15.61
CA PHE A 1108 -6.71 -16.94 -16.09
C PHE A 1108 -5.78 -17.26 -17.27
N GLU A 1109 -5.86 -16.48 -18.35
CA GLU A 1109 -5.07 -16.77 -19.56
C GLU A 1109 -3.57 -16.66 -19.29
N ARG A 1110 -3.16 -15.66 -18.52
CA ARG A 1110 -1.77 -15.49 -18.04
C ARG A 1110 -1.30 -16.68 -17.22
N VAL A 1111 -2.04 -17.06 -16.19
CA VAL A 1111 -1.69 -18.19 -15.32
C VAL A 1111 -1.60 -19.48 -16.14
N SER A 1112 -2.53 -19.70 -17.07
CA SER A 1112 -2.51 -20.86 -17.96
C SER A 1112 -1.27 -20.89 -18.86
N CYS A 1113 -0.82 -19.74 -19.38
CA CYS A 1113 0.46 -19.63 -20.10
C CYS A 1113 1.65 -19.92 -19.19
N VAL A 1114 1.67 -19.44 -17.95
CA VAL A 1114 2.76 -19.75 -16.99
C VAL A 1114 2.79 -21.24 -16.67
N GLN A 1115 1.62 -21.92 -16.58
CA GLN A 1115 1.56 -23.37 -16.41
C GLN A 1115 2.18 -24.11 -17.62
N LEU A 1116 1.93 -23.64 -18.84
CA LEU A 1116 2.57 -24.18 -20.06
C LEU A 1116 4.10 -24.02 -20.04
N SER A 1117 4.62 -22.87 -19.58
CA SER A 1117 6.08 -22.68 -19.42
C SER A 1117 6.67 -23.71 -18.45
N GLY A 1118 5.93 -24.09 -17.41
CA GLY A 1118 6.32 -25.19 -16.50
C GLY A 1118 6.45 -26.54 -17.21
N PHE A 1119 5.55 -26.87 -18.14
CA PHE A 1119 5.66 -28.08 -18.98
C PHE A 1119 6.89 -28.05 -19.89
N MET A 1120 7.16 -26.91 -20.53
CA MET A 1120 8.33 -26.75 -21.40
C MET A 1120 9.64 -26.92 -20.61
N ASN A 1121 9.73 -26.31 -19.42
CA ASN A 1121 10.89 -26.46 -18.54
C ASN A 1121 11.04 -27.89 -18.01
N HIS A 1122 9.95 -28.55 -17.63
CA HIS A 1122 10.00 -29.95 -17.21
C HIS A 1122 10.48 -30.87 -18.35
N GLN A 1123 10.07 -30.62 -19.60
CA GLN A 1123 10.53 -31.40 -20.76
C GLN A 1123 12.03 -31.22 -21.02
N LYS A 1124 12.58 -30.00 -20.83
CA LYS A 1124 14.04 -29.77 -20.92
C LYS A 1124 14.81 -30.56 -19.86
N GLN A 1125 14.28 -30.62 -18.64
CA GLN A 1125 14.93 -31.29 -17.50
C GLN A 1125 14.83 -32.83 -17.54
N SER A 1126 13.82 -33.40 -18.21
CA SER A 1126 13.51 -34.84 -18.16
C SER A 1126 13.86 -35.63 -19.43
N ASN A 1127 14.25 -34.98 -20.54
CA ASN A 1127 14.44 -35.65 -21.83
C ASN A 1127 15.91 -36.09 -22.09
N PRO A 1128 16.17 -37.38 -22.41
CA PRO A 1128 17.52 -37.88 -22.73
C PRO A 1128 18.19 -37.25 -23.96
N VAL A 1129 17.44 -36.63 -24.89
CA VAL A 1129 18.01 -35.94 -26.07
C VAL A 1129 18.77 -34.65 -25.68
N TYR A 1130 18.45 -34.06 -24.53
CA TYR A 1130 19.13 -32.91 -23.95
C TYR A 1130 19.92 -33.29 -22.69
N SER A 1131 20.23 -34.59 -22.55
CA SER A 1131 21.16 -35.07 -21.54
C SER A 1131 22.49 -34.33 -21.67
N ALA A 1132 23.27 -34.30 -20.60
CA ALA A 1132 24.57 -33.63 -20.54
C ALA A 1132 25.63 -34.13 -21.55
N ASP A 1133 25.24 -35.02 -22.46
CA ASP A 1133 26.02 -35.52 -23.59
C ASP A 1133 25.58 -34.90 -24.94
N SER A 1134 24.59 -33.99 -24.96
CA SER A 1134 24.22 -33.20 -26.14
C SER A 1134 25.17 -32.02 -26.34
N GLU A 1135 25.61 -31.75 -27.57
CA GLU A 1135 26.53 -30.65 -27.93
C GLU A 1135 25.91 -29.23 -27.75
N ASP A 1136 24.66 -29.13 -27.28
CA ASP A 1136 23.88 -27.88 -27.15
C ASP A 1136 23.68 -27.48 -25.67
N GLU A 1137 24.69 -26.82 -25.09
CA GLU A 1137 24.72 -26.37 -23.68
C GLU A 1137 23.52 -25.48 -23.27
N GLU A 1138 22.90 -24.78 -24.22
CA GLU A 1138 21.72 -23.91 -24.00
C GLU A 1138 20.45 -24.72 -23.71
N SER A 1139 20.35 -25.94 -24.25
CA SER A 1139 19.14 -26.76 -24.18
C SER A 1139 18.80 -27.27 -22.77
N PHE A 1140 19.78 -27.26 -21.85
CA PHE A 1140 19.69 -27.76 -20.47
C PHE A 1140 19.36 -26.67 -19.44
N LYS A 1141 19.51 -25.39 -19.77
CA LYS A 1141 19.31 -24.28 -18.83
C LYS A 1141 17.83 -23.94 -18.62
N ILE A 1142 17.47 -23.65 -17.37
CA ILE A 1142 16.13 -23.14 -17.03
C ILE A 1142 16.02 -21.69 -17.55
N SER A 1143 14.92 -21.38 -18.22
CA SER A 1143 14.60 -20.02 -18.67
C SER A 1143 13.23 -19.60 -18.13
N LEU A 1144 13.17 -18.34 -17.68
CA LEU A 1144 11.93 -17.66 -17.28
C LEU A 1144 11.82 -16.42 -18.16
N GLY A 1145 10.68 -16.26 -18.84
CA GLY A 1145 10.52 -15.17 -19.80
C GLY A 1145 10.37 -13.80 -19.15
N ASP A 1146 10.81 -12.75 -19.82
CA ASP A 1146 10.70 -11.35 -19.38
C ASP A 1146 9.24 -10.95 -19.11
N TRP A 1147 8.32 -11.43 -19.96
CA TRP A 1147 6.87 -11.22 -19.81
C TRP A 1147 6.31 -11.79 -18.50
N MET A 1148 6.99 -12.76 -17.88
CA MET A 1148 6.63 -13.30 -16.57
C MET A 1148 7.18 -12.42 -15.44
N VAL A 1149 8.48 -12.14 -15.47
CA VAL A 1149 9.22 -11.61 -14.32
C VAL A 1149 9.19 -10.09 -14.20
N MET A 1150 8.92 -9.38 -15.30
CA MET A 1150 8.79 -7.92 -15.34
C MET A 1150 7.33 -7.43 -15.30
N TYR A 1151 6.37 -8.34 -15.13
CA TYR A 1151 4.95 -8.01 -15.16
C TYR A 1151 4.46 -7.33 -13.87
N ASP A 1152 3.83 -6.18 -14.01
CA ASP A 1152 3.13 -5.49 -12.95
C ASP A 1152 1.62 -5.78 -12.99
N SER A 1153 1.15 -6.63 -12.07
CA SER A 1153 -0.25 -7.06 -12.01
C SER A 1153 -1.19 -5.93 -11.59
N GLU A 1154 -0.75 -5.01 -10.75
CA GLU A 1154 -1.55 -3.88 -10.28
C GLU A 1154 -1.77 -2.88 -11.41
N LYS A 1155 -0.68 -2.45 -12.05
CA LYS A 1155 -0.73 -1.52 -13.18
C LYS A 1155 -1.54 -2.08 -14.35
N TYR A 1156 -1.35 -3.35 -14.67
CA TYR A 1156 -2.14 -4.02 -15.70
C TYR A 1156 -3.64 -4.06 -15.35
N THR A 1157 -3.96 -4.34 -14.08
CA THR A 1157 -5.35 -4.34 -13.62
C THR A 1157 -5.97 -2.95 -13.77
N TYR A 1158 -5.30 -1.87 -13.35
CA TYR A 1158 -5.80 -0.52 -13.54
C TYR A 1158 -6.03 -0.15 -15.01
N ALA A 1159 -5.11 -0.54 -15.90
CA ALA A 1159 -5.20 -0.24 -17.32
C ALA A 1159 -6.37 -0.96 -18.01
N HIS A 1160 -6.60 -2.23 -17.68
CA HIS A 1160 -7.53 -3.10 -18.42
C HIS A 1160 -8.83 -3.42 -17.69
N TYR A 1161 -9.05 -2.94 -16.46
CA TYR A 1161 -10.28 -3.20 -15.70
C TYR A 1161 -11.54 -2.79 -16.50
N GLY A 1162 -11.54 -1.58 -17.09
CA GLY A 1162 -12.68 -1.06 -17.84
C GLY A 1162 -12.96 -1.85 -19.12
N GLU A 1163 -11.92 -2.31 -19.81
CA GLU A 1163 -12.03 -3.13 -21.02
C GLU A 1163 -12.61 -4.51 -20.72
N VAL A 1164 -12.10 -5.17 -19.66
CA VAL A 1164 -12.62 -6.45 -19.20
C VAL A 1164 -14.05 -6.32 -18.67
N LEU A 1165 -14.36 -5.23 -17.96
CA LEU A 1165 -15.72 -4.94 -17.53
C LEU A 1165 -16.68 -4.85 -18.73
N ASN A 1166 -16.29 -4.09 -19.76
CA ASN A 1166 -17.08 -3.98 -20.99
C ASN A 1166 -17.22 -5.34 -21.70
N HIS A 1167 -16.15 -6.13 -21.76
CA HIS A 1167 -16.18 -7.50 -22.27
C HIS A 1167 -17.20 -8.38 -21.52
N LEU A 1168 -17.20 -8.33 -20.18
CA LEU A 1168 -18.10 -9.13 -19.35
C LEU A 1168 -19.57 -8.68 -19.44
N ILE A 1169 -19.83 -7.38 -19.61
CA ILE A 1169 -21.20 -6.83 -19.66
C ILE A 1169 -21.79 -6.89 -21.08
N SER A 1170 -21.04 -6.48 -22.10
CA SER A 1170 -21.54 -6.28 -23.46
C SER A 1170 -21.09 -7.35 -24.45
N GLY A 1171 -20.18 -8.24 -24.06
CA GLY A 1171 -19.52 -9.19 -24.98
C GLY A 1171 -18.53 -8.52 -25.94
N ALA A 1172 -18.10 -7.29 -25.68
CA ALA A 1172 -17.06 -6.63 -26.47
C ALA A 1172 -15.78 -7.47 -26.52
N PRO A 1173 -15.02 -7.52 -27.63
CA PRO A 1173 -13.78 -8.29 -27.67
C PRO A 1173 -12.75 -7.72 -26.68
N PHE A 1174 -12.07 -8.60 -25.96
CA PHE A 1174 -10.91 -8.28 -25.13
C PHE A 1174 -9.81 -9.31 -25.42
N GLU A 1175 -8.61 -8.81 -25.67
CA GLU A 1175 -7.43 -9.63 -25.93
C GLU A 1175 -6.41 -9.38 -24.81
N ALA A 1176 -6.01 -10.45 -24.12
CA ALA A 1176 -5.03 -10.35 -23.06
C ALA A 1176 -3.64 -10.02 -23.63
N THR A 1177 -2.98 -9.00 -23.07
CA THR A 1177 -1.62 -8.61 -23.46
C THR A 1177 -0.56 -8.97 -22.41
N ASN A 1178 -0.98 -9.61 -21.30
CA ASN A 1178 -0.13 -10.12 -20.24
C ASN A 1178 0.28 -11.60 -20.42
N ILE A 1179 0.24 -12.08 -21.67
CA ILE A 1179 0.66 -13.42 -22.14
C ILE A 1179 1.89 -13.28 -23.07
N PRO A 1180 2.55 -14.38 -23.49
CA PRO A 1180 3.69 -14.33 -24.41
C PRO A 1180 3.40 -13.51 -25.68
N ARG A 1181 4.36 -12.68 -26.11
CA ARG A 1181 4.13 -11.72 -27.20
C ARG A 1181 3.90 -12.46 -28.52
N GLY A 1182 2.80 -12.17 -29.20
CA GLY A 1182 2.46 -12.85 -30.47
C GLY A 1182 1.92 -14.27 -30.30
N TYR A 1183 1.67 -14.71 -29.07
CA TYR A 1183 0.89 -15.92 -28.80
C TYR A 1183 -0.58 -15.56 -28.60
N THR A 1184 -1.48 -16.31 -29.24
CA THR A 1184 -2.92 -16.23 -28.97
C THR A 1184 -3.32 -17.43 -28.12
N TYR A 1185 -3.93 -17.16 -26.95
CA TYR A 1185 -4.34 -18.20 -26.02
C TYR A 1185 -5.28 -19.22 -26.67
N LYS A 1186 -4.98 -20.51 -26.48
CA LYS A 1186 -5.82 -21.63 -26.89
C LYS A 1186 -6.04 -22.53 -25.67
N PRO A 1187 -7.29 -22.90 -25.33
CA PRO A 1187 -7.54 -23.90 -24.30
C PRO A 1187 -6.77 -25.18 -24.58
N TRP A 1188 -6.20 -25.77 -23.54
CA TRP A 1188 -5.39 -26.97 -23.62
C TRP A 1188 -5.65 -27.87 -22.44
N THR A 1189 -5.44 -29.17 -22.64
CA THR A 1189 -5.52 -30.18 -21.57
C THR A 1189 -4.23 -30.95 -21.43
N ILE A 1190 -3.98 -31.50 -20.24
CA ILE A 1190 -2.84 -32.35 -19.94
C ILE A 1190 -2.83 -33.57 -20.84
N LYS A 1191 -4.00 -34.16 -21.10
CA LYS A 1191 -4.13 -35.35 -21.96
C LYS A 1191 -3.62 -35.08 -23.37
N GLU A 1192 -3.88 -33.89 -23.92
CA GLU A 1192 -3.38 -33.50 -25.23
C GLU A 1192 -1.86 -33.31 -25.23
N LEU A 1193 -1.32 -32.62 -24.20
CA LEU A 1193 0.12 -32.40 -24.05
C LEU A 1193 0.90 -33.70 -23.84
N LEU A 1194 0.46 -34.54 -22.90
CA LEU A 1194 1.04 -35.87 -22.67
C LEU A 1194 0.90 -36.76 -23.91
N GLY A 1195 -0.21 -36.65 -24.65
CA GLY A 1195 -0.37 -37.32 -25.93
C GLY A 1195 0.70 -36.95 -26.95
N LYS A 1196 1.05 -35.66 -27.06
CA LYS A 1196 2.16 -35.19 -27.91
C LYS A 1196 3.52 -35.70 -27.43
N ILE A 1197 3.79 -35.59 -26.13
CA ILE A 1197 5.04 -36.09 -25.52
C ILE A 1197 5.21 -37.58 -25.77
N ASN A 1198 4.17 -38.39 -25.54
CA ASN A 1198 4.21 -39.84 -25.73
C ASN A 1198 4.43 -40.26 -27.19
N ARG A 1199 4.13 -39.38 -28.17
CA ARG A 1199 4.44 -39.59 -29.59
C ARG A 1199 5.83 -39.10 -29.98
N GLY A 1200 6.61 -38.55 -29.04
CA GLY A 1200 7.94 -37.98 -29.28
C GLY A 1200 7.91 -36.60 -29.92
N GLU A 1201 6.76 -35.91 -29.93
CA GLU A 1201 6.65 -34.55 -30.48
C GLU A 1201 7.22 -33.52 -29.47
N LYS A 1202 7.99 -32.54 -29.97
CA LYS A 1202 8.44 -31.40 -29.14
C LYS A 1202 7.24 -30.48 -28.84
N ILE A 1203 7.09 -30.06 -27.59
CA ILE A 1203 6.10 -29.04 -27.25
C ILE A 1203 6.66 -27.68 -27.68
N HIS A 1204 6.08 -27.13 -28.74
CA HIS A 1204 6.39 -25.79 -29.23
C HIS A 1204 5.09 -25.00 -29.42
N PHE A 1205 5.08 -23.77 -28.96
CA PHE A 1205 3.97 -22.83 -29.10
C PHE A 1205 4.45 -21.62 -29.92
N GLU A 1206 3.53 -21.03 -30.68
CA GLU A 1206 3.78 -19.78 -31.40
C GLU A 1206 4.04 -18.60 -30.43
N GLY A 1207 4.61 -17.52 -30.93
CA GLY A 1207 4.94 -16.33 -30.13
C GLY A 1207 6.31 -16.36 -29.47
N ASP A 1208 6.63 -15.27 -28.79
CA ASP A 1208 7.87 -15.05 -28.06
C ASP A 1208 7.65 -15.33 -26.57
N TRP A 1209 8.28 -16.42 -26.12
CA TRP A 1209 8.21 -16.94 -24.75
C TRP A 1209 9.44 -16.57 -23.91
N SER A 1210 10.35 -15.76 -24.48
CA SER A 1210 11.57 -15.29 -23.81
C SER A 1210 11.35 -14.13 -22.84
#